data_AF-A0A5A5R7J1-F1
#
_entry.id   AF-A0A5A5R7J1-F1
#
_cell.length_a   1.000
_cell.length_b   1.000
_cell.length_c   1.000
_cell.angle_alpha   90.00
_cell.angle_beta   90.00
_cell.angle_gamma   90.00
#
_symmetry.space_group_name_H-M   'P 1'
#
loop_
_entity.id
_entity.type
_entity.pdbx_description
1 polymer ?
#
loop_
_entity_poly.entity_id
_entity_poly.type
_entity_poly.pdbx_seq_one_letter_code
_entity_poly.pdbx_strand_id
1 'polypeptide(L)'
;MGNISSETAIAGLLKALEHSNSDVRGYAAFALGKIGSETAIGGLLKALEDSDEYVRRSAAFALGKIGSETAIGGLLKALEDSDEYVRMYAAKALGNIGSETAITGLLKALEDSDEDVLWNAAEALGKIGTETTIAGLLKALEDSNKDVREYAAYALGNISSETAIAGLLKALEHSNSDVRGYAAFALGKIGSETAIGGLLKALEDSDEYVRRNAAFALGNIGSETAIQELLKALEDSDDWSVRRNAAFALAEIGTETAIPELLKALEDSNKDVRIKAAEALGKIGSETAITGLLKALKDSNSIVRIKAAKALGNIGSETVIPGLLKALEDSDRYVRRDAAQALGKISSETAIAGLLKALKDSYFSVRWKAVEALGKIGSETAIPGLLKALEDSNSILRWKAAEALGNIGSETAIPGLLKALEHSNSNVRVYAAVALGKIGTEAAMTELIKCLKNPDFVTLNNGDTLFQARKALDTIQNKLKYYHPLSQPMNQQVYISYNWQEDSNEMANQLVQAFDAKGIEIIRDKTHTSYKDSIKNFMRQIGRGKCVVAVISDRYLKSENCMFELVEIARNGDFYKRIFPIILPDARIYKDFERIDYLKYWEDEKAKLQAKYKQIDLAKTNSILETVNLYDEIRGNIDNLTNILKDMNTLNIDLHRQSEFAAMIEAVETKLAEDGQKLSNQSPVKSESKYTIHAKNVQIIEKGDGQIQDSSS
;
A
#
# COMPACT_ATOMS: atom_id res chain seq x y z
N MET A 1 13.91 31.50 25.11
CA MET A 1 14.42 32.74 24.49
C MET A 1 15.35 32.46 23.29
N GLY A 2 15.06 31.44 22.46
CA GLY A 2 15.97 31.03 21.36
C GLY A 2 15.82 31.77 20.03
N ASN A 3 15.00 32.82 19.96
CA ASN A 3 14.66 33.52 18.69
C ASN A 3 15.07 34.99 18.66
N ILE A 4 15.98 35.45 19.53
CA ILE A 4 16.45 36.84 19.54
C ILE A 4 17.97 36.84 19.39
N SER A 5 18.43 36.94 18.15
CA SER A 5 19.82 37.09 17.72
C SER A 5 20.38 38.47 18.10
N SER A 6 20.31 38.86 19.38
CA SER A 6 20.89 40.13 19.84
C SER A 6 22.21 39.87 20.55
N GLU A 7 23.22 40.69 20.26
CA GLU A 7 24.53 40.68 20.94
C GLU A 7 24.39 40.72 22.47
N THR A 8 23.35 41.39 22.97
CA THR A 8 23.00 41.46 24.40
C THR A 8 22.66 40.09 24.99
N ALA A 9 21.94 39.24 24.25
CA ALA A 9 21.63 37.88 24.68
C ALA A 9 22.89 37.02 24.77
N ILE A 10 23.80 37.15 23.80
CA ILE A 10 25.09 36.43 23.80
C ILE A 10 25.92 36.85 25.02
N ALA A 11 26.06 38.15 25.27
CA ALA A 11 26.81 38.66 26.43
C ALA A 11 26.22 38.16 27.77
N GLY A 12 24.89 38.14 27.90
CA GLY A 12 24.21 37.62 29.09
C GLY A 12 24.44 36.12 29.28
N LEU A 13 24.39 35.33 28.20
CA LEU A 13 24.62 33.89 28.24
C LEU A 13 26.09 33.54 28.51
N LEU A 14 27.04 34.29 27.94
CA LEU A 14 28.47 34.14 28.25
C LEU A 14 28.74 34.40 29.73
N LYS A 15 28.09 35.40 30.33
CA LYS A 15 28.17 35.62 31.78
C LYS A 15 27.52 34.46 32.57
N ALA A 16 26.43 33.88 32.06
CA ALA A 16 25.77 32.73 32.69
C ALA A 16 26.62 31.45 32.66
N LEU A 17 27.62 31.33 31.77
CA LEU A 17 28.61 30.26 31.81
C LEU A 17 29.52 30.32 33.05
N GLU A 18 29.52 31.41 33.82
CA GLU A 18 30.29 31.54 35.06
C GLU A 18 29.42 31.38 36.32
N HIS A 19 28.18 30.95 36.16
CA HIS A 19 27.23 30.79 37.26
C HIS A 19 27.60 29.61 38.18
N SER A 20 27.33 29.71 39.48
CA SER A 20 27.69 28.67 40.46
C SER A 20 26.94 27.35 40.24
N ASN A 21 25.67 27.42 39.83
CA ASN A 21 24.85 26.25 39.46
C ASN A 21 25.21 25.74 38.05
N SER A 22 25.58 24.46 37.94
CA SER A 22 25.95 23.81 36.68
C SER A 22 24.79 23.67 35.69
N ASP A 23 23.55 23.52 36.15
CA ASP A 23 22.37 23.50 35.26
C ASP A 23 22.28 24.81 34.46
N VAL A 24 22.50 25.94 35.14
CA VAL A 24 22.47 27.27 34.51
C VAL A 24 23.58 27.39 33.48
N ARG A 25 24.79 26.91 33.79
CA ARG A 25 25.92 26.89 32.85
C ARG A 25 25.63 26.01 31.64
N GLY A 26 25.11 24.81 31.85
CA GLY A 26 24.79 23.86 30.78
C GLY A 26 23.68 24.38 29.85
N TYR A 27 22.60 24.93 30.41
CA TYR A 27 21.55 25.57 29.61
C TYR A 27 22.06 26.82 28.88
N ALA A 28 22.96 27.59 29.47
CA ALA A 28 23.58 28.72 28.81
C ALA A 28 24.43 28.27 27.60
N ALA A 29 25.25 27.23 27.77
CA ALA A 29 26.03 26.65 26.68
C ALA A 29 25.12 26.14 25.54
N PHE A 30 24.08 25.38 25.88
CA PHE A 30 23.10 24.91 24.91
C PHE A 30 22.42 26.06 24.14
N ALA A 31 22.01 27.11 24.85
CA ALA A 31 21.37 28.29 24.25
C ALA A 31 22.33 29.04 23.31
N LEU A 32 23.60 29.18 23.67
CA LEU A 32 24.63 29.78 22.81
C LEU A 32 24.80 28.99 21.50
N GLY A 33 24.80 27.65 21.58
CA GLY A 33 24.82 26.79 20.38
C GLY A 33 23.60 26.96 19.48
N LYS A 34 22.42 27.22 20.05
CA LYS A 34 21.20 27.51 19.28
C LYS A 34 21.26 28.87 18.58
N ILE A 35 21.94 29.85 19.18
CA ILE A 35 22.17 31.15 18.56
C ILE A 35 23.17 31.02 17.40
N GLY A 36 24.21 30.18 17.54
CA GLY A 36 25.14 29.86 16.45
C GLY A 36 26.19 30.94 16.17
N SER A 37 26.43 31.87 17.10
CA SER A 37 27.40 32.97 16.91
C SER A 37 28.83 32.54 17.23
N GLU A 38 29.78 32.84 16.35
CA GLU A 38 31.22 32.59 16.59
C GLU A 38 31.78 33.36 17.79
N THR A 39 31.17 34.49 18.17
CA THR A 39 31.56 35.25 19.37
C THR A 39 31.43 34.43 20.65
N ALA A 40 30.61 33.38 20.65
CA ALA A 40 30.43 32.49 21.80
C ALA A 40 31.54 31.43 21.94
N ILE A 41 32.35 31.20 20.90
CA ILE A 41 33.29 30.08 20.85
C ILE A 41 34.30 30.14 21.99
N GLY A 42 34.89 31.29 22.28
CA GLY A 42 35.87 31.42 23.37
C GLY A 42 35.29 31.03 24.74
N GLY A 43 34.05 31.42 25.02
CA GLY A 43 33.36 31.05 26.25
C GLY A 43 32.98 29.57 26.29
N LEU A 44 32.53 29.01 25.17
CA LEU A 44 32.20 27.59 25.05
C LEU A 44 33.44 26.69 25.14
N LEU A 45 34.59 27.12 24.61
CA LEU A 45 35.87 26.43 24.76
C LEU A 45 36.30 26.37 26.24
N LYS A 46 36.10 27.45 27.00
CA LYS A 46 36.30 27.43 28.46
C LYS A 46 35.32 26.49 29.16
N ALA A 47 34.07 26.43 28.69
CA ALA A 47 33.05 25.53 29.23
C ALA A 47 33.30 24.03 28.92
N LEU A 48 34.14 23.70 27.92
CA LEU A 48 34.64 22.35 27.72
C LEU A 48 35.58 21.89 28.84
N GLU A 49 36.10 22.80 29.67
CA GLU A 49 36.97 22.48 30.80
C GLU A 49 36.24 22.55 32.16
N ASP A 50 34.91 22.64 32.13
CA ASP A 50 34.09 22.73 33.34
C ASP A 50 34.18 21.45 34.19
N SER A 51 34.10 21.59 35.50
CA SER A 51 34.10 20.44 36.42
C SER A 51 32.92 19.50 36.21
N ASP A 52 31.80 20.03 35.72
CA ASP A 52 30.54 19.29 35.54
C ASP A 52 30.39 18.78 34.09
N GLU A 53 30.20 17.48 33.93
CA GLU A 53 30.08 16.79 32.65
C GLU A 53 28.90 17.26 31.80
N TYR A 54 27.81 17.71 32.44
CA TYR A 54 26.65 18.24 31.73
C TYR A 54 27.00 19.55 31.00
N VAL A 55 27.81 20.39 31.64
CA VAL A 55 28.28 21.64 31.05
C VAL A 55 29.22 21.34 29.89
N ARG A 56 30.20 20.44 30.08
CA ARG A 56 31.16 20.05 29.04
C ARG A 56 30.45 19.47 27.80
N ARG A 57 29.52 18.53 27.97
CA ARG A 57 28.79 17.93 26.83
C ARG A 57 27.89 18.96 26.13
N SER A 58 27.28 19.87 26.89
CA SER A 58 26.47 20.97 26.32
C SER A 58 27.32 21.94 25.50
N ALA A 59 28.54 22.23 25.96
CA ALA A 59 29.51 23.04 25.24
C ALA A 59 29.99 22.35 23.95
N ALA A 60 30.32 21.05 23.99
CA ALA A 60 30.69 20.29 22.80
C ALA A 60 29.58 20.30 21.74
N PHE A 61 28.33 20.03 22.16
CA PHE A 61 27.16 20.13 21.28
C PHE A 61 27.01 21.53 20.67
N ALA A 62 27.16 22.58 21.49
CA ALA A 62 27.01 23.97 21.05
C ALA A 62 28.07 24.38 20.03
N LEU A 63 29.34 24.00 20.25
CA LEU A 63 30.44 24.25 19.32
C LEU A 63 30.20 23.54 17.97
N GLY A 64 29.74 22.29 18.00
CA GLY A 64 29.35 21.56 16.79
C GLY A 64 28.17 22.19 16.05
N LYS A 65 27.26 22.90 16.74
CA LYS A 65 26.17 23.64 16.11
C LYS A 65 26.62 24.95 15.48
N ILE A 66 27.65 25.59 16.03
CA ILE A 66 28.28 26.77 15.45
C ILE A 66 29.07 26.38 14.19
N GLY A 67 29.78 25.25 14.20
CA GLY A 67 30.40 24.67 13.01
C GLY A 67 31.72 25.35 12.58
N SER A 68 32.38 26.09 13.48
CA SER A 68 33.61 26.83 13.16
C SER A 68 34.87 25.98 13.42
N GLU A 69 35.85 26.04 12.51
CA GLU A 69 37.13 25.32 12.66
C GLU A 69 37.95 25.77 13.87
N THR A 70 37.72 26.98 14.37
CA THR A 70 38.35 27.50 15.59
C THR A 70 38.05 26.65 16.83
N ALA A 71 36.94 25.90 16.83
CA ALA A 71 36.56 25.02 17.91
C ALA A 71 37.28 23.66 17.90
N ILE A 72 37.92 23.27 16.79
CA ILE A 72 38.44 21.91 16.58
C ILE A 72 39.46 21.54 17.64
N GLY A 73 40.42 22.41 17.96
CA GLY A 73 41.45 22.12 18.95
C GLY A 73 40.88 21.76 20.32
N GLY A 74 39.85 22.48 20.77
CA GLY A 74 39.16 22.18 22.04
C GLY A 74 38.33 20.90 21.97
N LEU A 75 37.63 20.68 20.86
CA LEU A 75 36.84 19.47 20.65
C LEU A 75 37.72 18.21 20.54
N LEU A 76 38.91 18.30 19.94
CA LEU A 76 39.89 17.22 19.91
C LEU A 76 40.38 16.86 21.32
N LYS A 77 40.57 17.84 22.20
CA LYS A 77 40.86 17.59 23.62
C LYS A 77 39.67 16.94 24.34
N ALA A 78 38.45 17.35 24.00
CA ALA A 78 37.23 16.77 24.57
C ALA A 78 36.95 15.32 24.11
N LEU A 79 37.59 14.84 23.03
CA LEU A 79 37.61 13.41 22.70
C LEU A 79 38.39 12.56 23.71
N GLU A 80 39.15 13.17 24.62
CA GLU A 80 39.91 12.47 25.66
C GLU A 80 39.27 12.67 27.05
N ASP A 81 38.04 13.17 27.10
CA ASP A 81 37.31 13.41 28.36
C ASP A 81 37.01 12.10 29.10
N SER A 82 36.99 12.16 30.44
CA SER A 82 36.64 10.99 31.26
C SER A 82 35.20 10.52 31.06
N ASP A 83 34.29 11.43 30.70
CA ASP A 83 32.87 11.15 30.48
C ASP A 83 32.58 10.78 29.02
N GLU A 84 31.93 9.64 28.81
CA GLU A 84 31.61 9.09 27.49
C GLU A 84 30.66 9.99 26.68
N TYR A 85 29.72 10.69 27.33
CA TYR A 85 28.82 11.60 26.62
C TYR A 85 29.56 12.82 26.10
N VAL A 86 30.53 13.36 26.87
CA VAL A 86 31.37 14.46 26.39
C VAL A 86 32.16 14.03 25.14
N ARG A 87 32.80 12.85 25.18
CA ARG A 87 33.55 12.30 24.03
C ARG A 87 32.63 12.09 22.81
N MET A 88 31.45 11.50 23.03
CA MET A 88 30.44 11.27 21.98
C MET A 88 30.01 12.58 21.32
N TYR A 89 29.66 13.61 22.12
CA TYR A 89 29.25 14.91 21.59
C TYR A 89 30.41 15.65 20.92
N ALA A 90 31.65 15.47 21.38
CA ALA A 90 32.83 16.02 20.73
C ALA A 90 33.06 15.38 19.34
N ALA A 91 32.98 14.05 19.22
CA ALA A 91 33.07 13.36 17.92
C ALA A 91 31.99 13.83 16.95
N LYS A 92 30.74 13.91 17.42
CA LYS A 92 29.62 14.44 16.64
C LYS A 92 29.82 15.89 16.21
N ALA A 93 30.33 16.73 17.10
CA ALA A 93 30.61 18.13 16.83
C ALA A 93 31.68 18.29 15.75
N LEU A 94 32.78 17.54 15.84
CA LEU A 94 33.84 17.51 14.82
C LEU A 94 33.31 17.04 13.46
N GLY A 95 32.44 16.03 13.42
CA GLY A 95 31.77 15.60 12.20
C GLY A 95 30.84 16.66 11.58
N ASN A 96 30.18 17.48 12.40
CA ASN A 96 29.36 18.60 11.91
C ASN A 96 30.22 19.76 11.38
N ILE A 97 31.42 19.96 11.92
CA ILE A 97 32.39 20.94 11.40
C ILE A 97 32.95 20.46 10.04
N GLY A 98 33.22 19.16 9.89
CA GLY A 98 33.54 18.54 8.60
C GLY A 98 34.97 18.82 8.09
N SER A 99 35.90 19.23 8.96
CA SER A 99 37.27 19.61 8.60
C SER A 99 38.25 18.45 8.65
N GLU A 100 39.19 18.40 7.70
CA GLU A 100 40.24 17.36 7.65
C GLU A 100 41.15 17.34 8.88
N THR A 101 41.32 18.49 9.54
CA THR A 101 42.12 18.61 10.76
C THR A 101 41.60 17.74 11.92
N ALA A 102 40.32 17.34 11.89
CA ALA A 102 39.72 16.47 12.88
C ALA A 102 39.99 14.98 12.64
N ILE A 103 40.43 14.59 11.44
CA ILE A 103 40.50 13.18 11.00
C ILE A 103 41.35 12.34 11.95
N THR A 104 42.55 12.78 12.30
CA THR A 104 43.46 12.00 13.17
C THR A 104 42.85 11.74 14.54
N GLY A 105 42.20 12.73 15.14
CA GLY A 105 41.54 12.57 16.44
C GLY A 105 40.31 11.67 16.36
N LEU A 106 39.51 11.81 15.29
CA LEU A 106 38.35 10.96 15.05
C LEU A 106 38.75 9.50 14.77
N LEU A 107 39.85 9.26 14.05
CA LEU A 107 40.39 7.91 13.85
C LEU A 107 40.82 7.28 15.18
N LYS A 108 41.48 8.04 16.06
CA LYS A 108 41.81 7.59 17.42
C LYS A 108 40.55 7.30 18.25
N ALA A 109 39.48 8.08 18.08
CA ALA A 109 38.20 7.85 18.75
C ALA A 109 37.45 6.58 18.28
N LEU A 110 37.87 5.94 17.19
CA LEU A 110 37.39 4.59 16.83
C LEU A 110 37.92 3.51 17.79
N GLU A 111 38.99 3.79 18.54
CA GLU A 111 39.58 2.89 19.54
C GLU A 111 38.99 3.10 20.95
N ASP A 112 37.94 3.91 21.08
CA ASP A 112 37.29 4.15 22.37
C ASP A 112 36.70 2.84 22.94
N SER A 113 36.38 2.83 24.23
CA SER A 113 35.72 1.68 24.87
C SER A 113 34.19 1.76 24.81
N ASP A 114 33.64 2.95 24.56
CA ASP A 114 32.20 3.20 24.56
C ASP A 114 31.60 3.17 23.15
N GLU A 115 30.66 2.27 22.91
CA GLU A 115 30.06 2.01 21.58
C GLU A 115 29.47 3.27 20.93
N ASP A 116 28.85 4.16 21.71
CA ASP A 116 28.26 5.40 21.19
C ASP A 116 29.35 6.36 20.69
N VAL A 117 30.53 6.38 21.33
CA VAL A 117 31.68 7.18 20.87
C VAL A 117 32.22 6.65 19.54
N LEU A 118 32.43 5.34 19.41
CA LEU A 118 32.92 4.73 18.15
C LEU A 118 31.94 5.01 17.01
N TRP A 119 30.64 4.83 17.26
CA TRP A 119 29.58 5.09 16.28
C TRP A 119 29.62 6.54 15.79
N ASN A 120 29.68 7.52 16.70
CA ASN A 120 29.71 8.93 16.33
C ASN A 120 31.04 9.33 15.65
N ALA A 121 32.16 8.72 16.01
CA ALA A 121 33.44 8.91 15.32
C ALA A 121 33.39 8.37 13.88
N ALA A 122 32.85 7.17 13.68
CA ALA A 122 32.64 6.58 12.36
C ALA A 122 31.67 7.39 11.49
N GLU A 123 30.57 7.88 12.08
CA GLU A 123 29.62 8.77 11.39
C GLU A 123 30.30 10.09 10.99
N ALA A 124 31.10 10.69 11.89
CA ALA A 124 31.84 11.92 11.63
C ALA A 124 32.86 11.73 10.50
N LEU A 125 33.65 10.66 10.52
CA LEU A 125 34.59 10.31 9.45
C LEU A 125 33.87 10.06 8.12
N GLY A 126 32.74 9.33 8.16
CA GLY A 126 31.90 9.10 6.99
C GLY A 126 31.37 10.41 6.36
N LYS A 127 31.05 11.42 7.18
CA LYS A 127 30.64 12.76 6.72
C LYS A 127 31.79 13.57 6.13
N ILE A 128 32.99 13.48 6.72
CA ILE A 128 34.18 14.19 6.22
C ILE A 128 34.58 13.64 4.85
N GLY A 129 34.68 12.31 4.71
CA GLY A 129 34.72 11.62 3.42
C GLY A 129 35.86 11.94 2.46
N THR A 130 36.94 12.58 2.92
CA THR A 130 38.09 12.97 2.08
C THR A 130 39.00 11.78 1.77
N GLU A 131 39.92 11.93 0.81
CA GLU A 131 40.93 10.90 0.50
C GLU A 131 41.79 10.55 1.73
N THR A 132 42.12 11.55 2.55
CA THR A 132 42.81 11.38 3.84
C THR A 132 41.98 10.50 4.79
N THR A 133 40.67 10.74 4.88
CA THR A 133 39.77 9.92 5.69
C THR A 133 39.70 8.49 5.18
N ILE A 134 39.56 8.29 3.87
CA ILE A 134 39.49 6.96 3.25
C ILE A 134 40.79 6.17 3.55
N ALA A 135 41.95 6.79 3.36
CA ALA A 135 43.24 6.15 3.65
C ALA A 135 43.38 5.74 5.12
N GLY A 136 42.95 6.61 6.05
CA GLY A 136 42.95 6.32 7.49
C GLY A 136 42.01 5.17 7.86
N LEU A 137 40.80 5.17 7.31
CA LEU A 137 39.81 4.11 7.56
C LEU A 137 40.23 2.77 6.95
N LEU A 138 40.84 2.75 5.76
CA LEU A 138 41.37 1.52 5.16
C LEU A 138 42.47 0.90 6.04
N LYS A 139 43.31 1.74 6.67
CA LYS A 139 44.28 1.27 7.67
C LYS A 139 43.60 0.75 8.94
N ALA A 140 42.53 1.42 9.40
CA ALA A 140 41.77 0.97 10.57
C ALA A 140 41.06 -0.39 10.36
N LEU A 141 40.78 -0.80 9.12
CA LEU A 141 40.32 -2.15 8.83
C LEU A 141 41.33 -3.23 9.23
N GLU A 142 42.62 -2.91 9.31
CA GLU A 142 43.69 -3.84 9.71
C GLU A 142 43.91 -3.88 11.23
N ASP A 143 43.13 -3.12 12.01
CA ASP A 143 43.27 -3.10 13.46
C ASP A 143 42.97 -4.46 14.09
N SER A 144 43.58 -4.75 15.24
CA SER A 144 43.36 -5.98 16.00
C SER A 144 41.98 -6.03 16.69
N ASN A 145 41.43 -4.88 17.06
CA ASN A 145 40.11 -4.74 17.67
C ASN A 145 39.02 -4.87 16.60
N LYS A 146 38.08 -5.79 16.84
CA LYS A 146 36.94 -6.05 15.96
C LYS A 146 36.07 -4.80 15.79
N ASP A 147 35.84 -4.05 16.86
CA ASP A 147 34.93 -2.90 16.83
C ASP A 147 35.52 -1.79 15.94
N VAL A 148 36.82 -1.52 16.04
CA VAL A 148 37.54 -0.59 15.15
C VAL A 148 37.34 -0.98 13.68
N ARG A 149 37.50 -2.27 13.33
CA ARG A 149 37.31 -2.76 11.96
C ARG A 149 35.87 -2.56 11.48
N GLU A 150 34.90 -2.89 12.33
CA GLU A 150 33.47 -2.78 12.02
C GLU A 150 33.06 -1.34 11.73
N TYR A 151 33.46 -0.43 12.62
CA TYR A 151 33.16 0.99 12.49
C TYR A 151 33.92 1.65 11.34
N ALA A 152 35.14 1.21 11.06
CA ALA A 152 35.89 1.64 9.89
C ALA A 152 35.21 1.20 8.57
N ALA A 153 34.75 -0.06 8.50
CA ALA A 153 33.99 -0.58 7.37
C ALA A 153 32.66 0.17 7.20
N TYR A 154 31.97 0.44 8.31
CA TYR A 154 30.73 1.22 8.30
C TYR A 154 30.97 2.63 7.75
N ALA A 155 32.02 3.32 8.19
CA ALA A 155 32.38 4.66 7.72
C ALA A 155 32.74 4.66 6.23
N LEU A 156 33.60 3.73 5.78
CA LEU A 156 33.95 3.56 4.36
C LEU A 156 32.71 3.31 3.50
N GLY A 157 31.79 2.49 3.98
CA GLY A 157 30.54 2.22 3.30
C GLY A 157 29.60 3.42 3.18
N ASN A 158 29.72 4.43 4.05
CA ASN A 158 28.95 5.68 3.94
C ASN A 158 29.58 6.67 2.95
N ILE A 159 30.91 6.70 2.82
CA ILE A 159 31.63 7.67 1.97
C ILE A 159 31.26 7.48 0.49
N SER A 160 31.02 6.24 0.06
CA SER A 160 30.52 5.91 -1.29
C SER A 160 31.36 6.51 -2.45
N SER A 161 32.68 6.51 -2.33
CA SER A 161 33.60 7.04 -3.35
C SER A 161 34.35 5.94 -4.12
N GLU A 162 34.76 6.22 -5.37
CA GLU A 162 35.56 5.30 -6.18
C GLU A 162 36.89 4.91 -5.53
N THR A 163 37.54 5.86 -4.84
CA THR A 163 38.77 5.62 -4.08
C THR A 163 38.54 4.62 -2.94
N ALA A 164 37.42 4.73 -2.23
CA ALA A 164 37.06 3.76 -1.18
C ALA A 164 36.82 2.37 -1.78
N ILE A 165 36.11 2.28 -2.91
CA ILE A 165 35.88 1.01 -3.62
C ILE A 165 37.21 0.36 -4.00
N ALA A 166 38.13 1.10 -4.63
CA ALA A 166 39.43 0.57 -5.04
C ALA A 166 40.25 0.04 -3.85
N GLY A 167 40.26 0.79 -2.73
CA GLY A 167 40.92 0.37 -1.51
C GLY A 167 40.29 -0.88 -0.88
N LEU A 168 38.96 -0.94 -0.83
CA LEU A 168 38.22 -2.08 -0.30
C LEU A 168 38.38 -3.34 -1.16
N LEU A 169 38.42 -3.20 -2.49
CA LEU A 169 38.71 -4.32 -3.40
C LEU A 169 40.11 -4.91 -3.15
N LYS A 170 41.09 -4.05 -2.83
CA LYS A 170 42.42 -4.53 -2.39
C LYS A 170 42.36 -5.21 -1.02
N ALA A 171 41.55 -4.70 -0.09
CA ALA A 171 41.37 -5.29 1.23
C ALA A 171 40.69 -6.68 1.19
N LEU A 172 39.91 -6.99 0.15
CA LEU A 172 39.41 -8.35 -0.12
C LEU A 172 40.54 -9.37 -0.39
N GLU A 173 41.77 -8.94 -0.63
CA GLU A 173 42.92 -9.83 -0.86
C GLU A 173 43.83 -9.94 0.36
N HIS A 174 43.41 -9.38 1.50
CA HIS A 174 44.20 -9.36 2.72
C HIS A 174 44.32 -10.75 3.36
N SER A 175 45.44 -11.03 4.04
CA SER A 175 45.70 -12.35 4.63
C SER A 175 44.76 -12.70 5.79
N ASN A 176 44.38 -11.70 6.59
CA ASN A 176 43.40 -11.81 7.67
C ASN A 176 41.95 -11.81 7.12
N SER A 177 41.17 -12.85 7.43
CA SER A 177 39.79 -13.02 6.98
C SER A 177 38.83 -11.99 7.54
N ASP A 178 39.07 -11.45 8.74
CA ASP A 178 38.24 -10.38 9.29
C ASP A 178 38.30 -9.13 8.41
N VAL A 179 39.51 -8.76 7.96
CA VAL A 179 39.72 -7.61 7.07
C VAL A 179 38.97 -7.82 5.76
N ARG A 180 39.07 -9.03 5.18
CA ARG A 180 38.34 -9.38 3.95
C ARG A 180 36.83 -9.31 4.13
N GLY A 181 36.30 -9.85 5.23
CA GLY A 181 34.87 -9.88 5.48
C GLY A 181 34.27 -8.49 5.76
N TYR A 182 34.98 -7.64 6.51
CA TYR A 182 34.59 -6.25 6.72
C TYR A 182 34.71 -5.42 5.44
N ALA A 183 35.70 -5.69 4.58
CA ALA A 183 35.80 -5.08 3.27
C ALA A 183 34.61 -5.45 2.37
N ALA A 184 34.20 -6.73 2.36
CA ALA A 184 33.00 -7.18 1.64
C ALA A 184 31.74 -6.49 2.16
N PHE A 185 31.58 -6.38 3.49
CA PHE A 185 30.47 -5.65 4.10
C PHE A 185 30.42 -4.18 3.66
N ALA A 186 31.55 -3.47 3.71
CA ALA A 186 31.62 -2.08 3.28
C ALA A 186 31.27 -1.91 1.80
N LEU A 187 31.78 -2.77 0.92
CA LEU A 187 31.45 -2.77 -0.52
C LEU A 187 29.95 -2.99 -0.77
N GLY A 188 29.33 -3.89 -0.01
CA GLY A 188 27.89 -4.13 -0.06
C GLY A 188 27.06 -2.93 0.38
N LYS A 189 27.57 -2.15 1.34
CA LYS A 189 26.93 -0.91 1.80
C LYS A 189 27.07 0.22 0.78
N ILE A 190 28.19 0.29 0.05
CA ILE A 190 28.38 1.22 -1.06
C ILE A 190 27.41 0.89 -2.21
N GLY A 191 27.19 -0.40 -2.50
CA GLY A 191 26.22 -0.84 -3.49
C GLY A 191 26.65 -0.63 -4.95
N SER A 192 27.95 -0.44 -5.22
CA SER A 192 28.46 -0.22 -6.59
C SER A 192 28.68 -1.52 -7.37
N GLU A 193 28.24 -1.56 -8.62
CA GLU A 193 28.47 -2.70 -9.53
C GLU A 193 29.95 -2.98 -9.79
N THR A 194 30.82 -1.97 -9.66
CA THR A 194 32.28 -2.16 -9.77
C THR A 194 32.84 -3.13 -8.74
N ALA A 195 32.13 -3.34 -7.62
CA ALA A 195 32.53 -4.27 -6.57
C ALA A 195 32.23 -5.74 -6.90
N ILE A 196 31.36 -6.01 -7.87
CA ILE A 196 30.80 -7.35 -8.13
C ILE A 196 31.91 -8.36 -8.37
N GLY A 197 32.88 -8.07 -9.25
CA GLY A 197 33.94 -9.02 -9.58
C GLY A 197 34.76 -9.46 -8.36
N GLY A 198 35.08 -8.51 -7.46
CA GLY A 198 35.79 -8.82 -6.21
C GLY A 198 34.91 -9.58 -5.22
N LEU A 199 33.63 -9.22 -5.11
CA LEU A 199 32.68 -9.90 -4.22
C LEU A 199 32.37 -11.33 -4.68
N LEU A 200 32.34 -11.61 -5.98
CA LEU A 200 32.18 -12.97 -6.50
C LEU A 200 33.38 -13.84 -6.11
N LYS A 201 34.60 -13.33 -6.21
CA LYS A 201 35.80 -14.03 -5.72
C LYS A 201 35.75 -14.24 -4.20
N ALA A 202 35.26 -13.26 -3.43
CA ALA A 202 35.10 -13.37 -1.99
C ALA A 202 34.01 -14.37 -1.57
N LEU A 203 33.08 -14.72 -2.47
CA LEU A 203 32.08 -15.77 -2.25
C LEU A 203 32.69 -17.18 -2.26
N GLU A 204 33.88 -17.34 -2.85
CA GLU A 204 34.65 -18.57 -2.90
C GLU A 204 35.73 -18.65 -1.80
N ASP A 205 35.74 -17.70 -0.86
CA ASP A 205 36.75 -17.62 0.19
C ASP A 205 36.74 -18.85 1.11
N SER A 206 37.92 -19.26 1.60
CA SER A 206 38.04 -20.36 2.55
C SER A 206 37.31 -20.13 3.88
N ASP A 207 37.15 -18.86 4.26
CA ASP A 207 36.55 -18.45 5.54
C ASP A 207 35.06 -18.10 5.36
N GLU A 208 34.21 -18.72 6.17
CA GLU A 208 32.76 -18.56 6.10
C GLU A 208 32.28 -17.13 6.41
N TYR A 209 33.02 -16.37 7.23
CA TYR A 209 32.69 -14.97 7.54
C TYR A 209 32.81 -14.10 6.30
N VAL A 210 33.84 -14.35 5.47
CA VAL A 210 34.04 -13.63 4.21
C VAL A 210 32.94 -13.98 3.22
N ARG A 211 32.69 -15.28 3.00
CA ARG A 211 31.64 -15.75 2.07
C ARG A 211 30.27 -15.20 2.44
N ARG A 212 29.93 -15.20 3.72
CA ARG A 212 28.64 -14.67 4.22
C ARG A 212 28.46 -13.19 3.94
N ASN A 213 29.49 -12.39 4.19
CA ASN A 213 29.46 -10.96 3.94
C ASN A 213 29.45 -10.65 2.43
N ALA A 214 30.16 -11.43 1.63
CA ALA A 214 30.10 -11.34 0.17
C ALA A 214 28.70 -11.63 -0.38
N ALA A 215 28.03 -12.70 0.09
CA ALA A 215 26.66 -13.01 -0.28
C ALA A 215 25.69 -11.88 0.08
N PHE A 216 25.82 -11.34 1.30
CA PHE A 216 25.00 -10.20 1.75
C PHE A 216 25.24 -8.95 0.89
N ALA A 217 26.50 -8.64 0.59
CA ALA A 217 26.90 -7.51 -0.23
C ALA A 217 26.35 -7.60 -1.66
N LEU A 218 26.47 -8.77 -2.30
CA LEU A 218 25.89 -9.03 -3.62
C LEU A 218 24.37 -8.89 -3.62
N GLY A 219 23.70 -9.29 -2.53
CA GLY A 219 22.27 -9.08 -2.35
C GLY A 219 21.86 -7.60 -2.28
N ASN A 220 22.65 -6.78 -1.57
CA ASN A 220 22.40 -5.34 -1.51
C ASN A 220 22.64 -4.63 -2.85
N ILE A 221 23.60 -5.12 -3.65
CA ILE A 221 23.85 -4.63 -5.01
C ILE A 221 22.72 -5.06 -5.96
N GLY A 222 22.22 -6.30 -5.83
CA GLY A 222 21.06 -6.79 -6.60
C GLY A 222 21.34 -7.09 -8.07
N SER A 223 22.61 -7.33 -8.46
CA SER A 223 22.98 -7.59 -9.85
C SER A 223 22.74 -9.04 -10.27
N GLU A 224 22.12 -9.24 -11.44
CA GLU A 224 21.90 -10.57 -12.04
C GLU A 224 23.20 -11.32 -12.35
N THR A 225 24.31 -10.60 -12.53
CA THR A 225 25.64 -11.19 -12.75
C THR A 225 26.07 -12.14 -11.63
N ALA A 226 25.54 -11.93 -10.41
CA ALA A 226 25.85 -12.74 -9.24
C ALA A 226 25.03 -14.03 -9.12
N ILE A 227 24.00 -14.23 -9.95
CA ILE A 227 23.04 -15.33 -9.77
C ILE A 227 23.74 -16.69 -9.69
N GLN A 228 24.63 -17.02 -10.62
CA GLN A 228 25.22 -18.35 -10.68
C GLN A 228 26.08 -18.68 -9.45
N GLU A 229 26.87 -17.73 -8.97
CA GLU A 229 27.69 -17.93 -7.78
C GLU A 229 26.87 -17.90 -6.49
N LEU A 230 25.80 -17.09 -6.43
CA LEU A 230 24.85 -17.12 -5.32
C LEU A 230 24.08 -18.45 -5.25
N LEU A 231 23.77 -19.08 -6.38
CA LEU A 231 23.17 -20.42 -6.39
C LEU A 231 24.12 -21.47 -5.80
N LYS A 232 25.43 -21.40 -6.10
CA LYS A 232 26.43 -22.27 -5.46
C LYS A 232 26.54 -21.98 -3.96
N ALA A 233 26.56 -20.71 -3.56
CA ALA A 233 26.62 -20.33 -2.15
C ALA A 233 25.36 -20.75 -1.36
N LEU A 234 24.22 -20.98 -2.03
CA LEU A 234 23.03 -21.55 -1.41
C LEU A 234 23.21 -23.03 -1.04
N GLU A 235 24.21 -23.71 -1.60
CA GLU A 235 24.58 -25.09 -1.30
C GLU A 235 25.81 -25.19 -0.36
N ASP A 236 26.25 -24.09 0.25
CA ASP A 236 27.43 -24.04 1.12
C ASP A 236 27.36 -25.10 2.25
N SER A 237 28.35 -26.00 2.26
CA SER A 237 28.38 -27.15 3.18
C SER A 237 28.70 -26.79 4.61
N ASP A 238 29.39 -25.67 4.82
CA ASP A 238 30.09 -25.39 6.08
C ASP A 238 29.24 -24.52 6.98
N ASP A 239 28.56 -23.52 6.41
CA ASP A 239 27.89 -22.50 7.21
C ASP A 239 26.47 -22.13 6.70
N TRP A 240 25.50 -22.26 7.60
CA TRP A 240 24.09 -21.96 7.32
C TRP A 240 23.84 -20.47 7.07
N SER A 241 24.68 -19.58 7.58
CA SER A 241 24.51 -18.14 7.42
C SER A 241 24.96 -17.66 6.04
N VAL A 242 25.91 -18.35 5.40
CA VAL A 242 26.21 -18.20 3.97
C VAL A 242 24.98 -18.57 3.13
N ARG A 243 24.42 -19.78 3.32
CA ARG A 243 23.22 -20.24 2.59
C ARG A 243 22.03 -19.30 2.79
N ARG A 244 21.80 -18.84 4.02
CA ARG A 244 20.77 -17.85 4.36
C ARG A 244 20.95 -16.54 3.60
N ASN A 245 22.17 -16.01 3.55
CA ASN A 245 22.45 -14.76 2.87
C ASN A 245 22.41 -14.90 1.34
N ALA A 246 22.78 -16.07 0.80
CA ALA A 246 22.58 -16.39 -0.61
C ALA A 246 21.08 -16.39 -0.98
N ALA A 247 20.23 -17.03 -0.16
CA ALA A 247 18.77 -16.99 -0.35
C ALA A 247 18.21 -15.57 -0.28
N PHE A 248 18.72 -14.75 0.66
CA PHE A 248 18.38 -13.32 0.72
C PHE A 248 18.80 -12.58 -0.56
N ALA A 249 20.03 -12.75 -1.02
CA ALA A 249 20.52 -12.08 -2.22
C ALA A 249 19.71 -12.45 -3.47
N LEU A 250 19.39 -13.72 -3.64
CA LEU A 250 18.53 -14.20 -4.74
C LEU A 250 17.11 -13.63 -4.63
N ALA A 251 16.60 -13.40 -3.41
CA ALA A 251 15.32 -12.70 -3.21
C ALA A 251 15.38 -11.24 -3.65
N GLU A 252 16.47 -10.54 -3.35
CA GLU A 252 16.66 -9.15 -3.75
C GLU A 252 16.78 -9.00 -5.26
N ILE A 253 17.44 -9.95 -5.94
CA ILE A 253 17.52 -10.01 -7.40
C ILE A 253 16.16 -10.38 -8.02
N GLY A 254 15.40 -11.29 -7.41
CA GLY A 254 14.03 -11.62 -7.83
C GLY A 254 13.93 -12.50 -9.09
N THR A 255 14.97 -13.28 -9.40
CA THR A 255 15.00 -14.14 -10.61
C THR A 255 14.27 -15.47 -10.42
N GLU A 256 13.49 -15.90 -11.42
CA GLU A 256 12.88 -17.24 -11.43
C GLU A 256 13.91 -18.38 -11.55
N THR A 257 15.10 -18.08 -12.08
CA THR A 257 16.21 -19.05 -12.19
C THR A 257 16.59 -19.64 -10.83
N ALA A 258 16.36 -18.90 -9.74
CA ALA A 258 16.67 -19.33 -8.39
C ALA A 258 15.64 -20.30 -7.78
N ILE A 259 14.46 -20.44 -8.38
CA ILE A 259 13.35 -21.19 -7.78
C ILE A 259 13.72 -22.65 -7.47
N PRO A 260 14.36 -23.43 -8.37
CA PRO A 260 14.69 -24.82 -8.06
C PRO A 260 15.57 -24.96 -6.82
N GLU A 261 16.59 -24.10 -6.66
CA GLU A 261 17.51 -24.17 -5.52
C GLU A 261 16.89 -23.59 -4.24
N LEU A 262 16.08 -22.54 -4.36
CA LEU A 262 15.28 -22.02 -3.23
C LEU A 262 14.26 -23.06 -2.73
N LEU A 263 13.69 -23.87 -3.62
CA LEU A 263 12.83 -25.00 -3.26
C LEU A 263 13.58 -26.08 -2.50
N LYS A 264 14.84 -26.38 -2.87
CA LYS A 264 15.70 -27.27 -2.05
C LYS A 264 16.01 -26.64 -0.69
N ALA A 265 16.29 -25.33 -0.66
CA ALA A 265 16.57 -24.60 0.58
C ALA A 265 15.36 -24.52 1.55
N LEU A 266 14.13 -24.75 1.08
CA LEU A 266 12.97 -24.97 1.96
C LEU A 266 13.07 -26.27 2.77
N GLU A 267 14.01 -27.16 2.45
CA GLU A 267 14.22 -28.43 3.14
C GLU A 267 15.52 -28.42 3.96
N ASP A 268 16.18 -27.27 4.08
CA ASP A 268 17.42 -27.10 4.83
C ASP A 268 17.27 -27.49 6.32
N SER A 269 18.33 -28.05 6.90
CA SER A 269 18.34 -28.42 8.32
C SER A 269 18.17 -27.21 9.25
N ASN A 270 18.68 -26.05 8.84
CA ASN A 270 18.59 -24.80 9.57
C ASN A 270 17.30 -24.04 9.23
N LYS A 271 16.52 -23.72 10.27
CA LYS A 271 15.25 -23.00 10.14
C LYS A 271 15.40 -21.61 9.50
N ASP A 272 16.52 -20.91 9.70
CA ASP A 272 16.71 -19.55 9.21
C ASP A 272 16.98 -19.52 7.71
N VAL A 273 17.59 -20.58 7.16
CA VAL A 273 17.68 -20.82 5.71
C VAL A 273 16.29 -21.09 5.14
N ARG A 274 15.51 -22.00 5.74
CA ARG A 274 14.14 -22.29 5.30
C ARG A 274 13.22 -21.06 5.32
N ILE A 275 13.35 -20.22 6.37
CA ILE A 275 12.64 -18.94 6.50
C ILE A 275 12.99 -18.02 5.32
N LYS A 276 14.28 -17.85 5.02
CA LYS A 276 14.72 -16.98 3.92
C LYS A 276 14.35 -17.52 2.55
N ALA A 277 14.40 -18.83 2.35
CA ALA A 277 13.92 -19.47 1.13
C ALA A 277 12.42 -19.22 0.89
N ALA A 278 11.59 -19.37 1.92
CA ALA A 278 10.15 -19.08 1.81
C ALA A 278 9.87 -17.59 1.52
N GLU A 279 10.63 -16.68 2.14
CA GLU A 279 10.57 -15.24 1.84
C GLU A 279 10.96 -14.95 0.39
N ALA A 280 12.06 -15.55 -0.09
CA ALA A 280 12.58 -15.37 -1.44
C ALA A 280 11.55 -15.81 -2.50
N LEU A 281 11.01 -17.02 -2.35
CA LEU A 281 9.99 -17.55 -3.25
C LEU A 281 8.72 -16.68 -3.26
N GLY A 282 8.33 -16.16 -2.10
CA GLY A 282 7.19 -15.24 -1.97
C GLY A 282 7.43 -13.85 -2.55
N LYS A 283 8.69 -13.42 -2.69
CA LYS A 283 9.09 -12.16 -3.35
C LYS A 283 9.18 -12.34 -4.86
N ILE A 284 9.66 -13.50 -5.33
CA ILE A 284 9.65 -13.88 -6.75
C ILE A 284 8.21 -14.02 -7.27
N GLY A 285 7.32 -14.62 -6.48
CA GLY A 285 5.87 -14.62 -6.77
C GLY A 285 5.42 -15.60 -7.85
N SER A 286 6.28 -16.53 -8.28
CA SER A 286 5.98 -17.51 -9.33
C SER A 286 5.13 -18.69 -8.81
N GLU A 287 4.14 -19.12 -9.60
CA GLU A 287 3.29 -20.29 -9.28
C GLU A 287 4.08 -21.60 -9.18
N THR A 288 5.25 -21.68 -9.82
CA THR A 288 6.16 -22.83 -9.75
C THR A 288 6.60 -23.14 -8.31
N ALA A 289 6.60 -22.14 -7.42
CA ALA A 289 6.94 -22.28 -6.01
C ALA A 289 5.81 -22.87 -5.14
N ILE A 290 4.57 -22.94 -5.66
CA ILE A 290 3.37 -23.27 -4.87
C ILE A 290 3.51 -24.62 -4.17
N THR A 291 3.92 -25.67 -4.88
CA THR A 291 3.99 -27.03 -4.33
C THR A 291 4.96 -27.09 -3.14
N GLY A 292 6.14 -26.47 -3.25
CA GLY A 292 7.11 -26.42 -2.15
C GLY A 292 6.64 -25.59 -0.98
N LEU A 293 6.02 -24.43 -1.24
CA LEU A 293 5.46 -23.57 -0.19
C LEU A 293 4.28 -24.23 0.55
N LEU A 294 3.44 -25.01 -0.15
CA LEU A 294 2.39 -25.82 0.47
C LEU A 294 2.96 -26.94 1.36
N LYS A 295 4.13 -27.51 1.03
CA LYS A 295 4.87 -28.41 1.92
C LYS A 295 5.41 -27.65 3.14
N ALA A 296 5.95 -26.45 2.94
CA ALA A 296 6.47 -25.59 4.01
C ALA A 296 5.39 -25.09 5.00
N LEU A 297 4.11 -25.06 4.61
CA LEU A 297 2.99 -24.87 5.55
C LEU A 297 2.86 -25.97 6.61
N LYS A 298 3.61 -27.08 6.48
CA LYS A 298 3.64 -28.19 7.44
C LYS A 298 4.96 -28.28 8.20
N ASP A 299 5.84 -27.27 8.07
CA ASP A 299 7.14 -27.24 8.74
C ASP A 299 6.99 -27.31 10.26
N SER A 300 7.97 -27.92 10.94
CA SER A 300 7.99 -28.01 12.40
C SER A 300 8.11 -26.63 13.07
N ASN A 301 8.78 -25.68 12.41
CA ASN A 301 8.95 -24.31 12.90
C ASN A 301 7.80 -23.41 12.45
N SER A 302 7.15 -22.72 13.41
CA SER A 302 6.00 -21.86 13.09
C SER A 302 6.37 -20.62 12.27
N ILE A 303 7.62 -20.12 12.35
CA ILE A 303 8.05 -18.98 11.52
C ILE A 303 8.16 -19.39 10.06
N VAL A 304 8.64 -20.60 9.75
CA VAL A 304 8.63 -21.12 8.36
C VAL A 304 7.20 -21.21 7.84
N ARG A 305 6.27 -21.78 8.62
CA ARG A 305 4.85 -21.85 8.24
C ARG A 305 4.24 -20.48 8.00
N ILE A 306 4.58 -19.48 8.83
CA ILE A 306 4.16 -18.08 8.66
C ILE A 306 4.67 -17.51 7.33
N LYS A 307 5.96 -17.67 7.03
CA LYS A 307 6.54 -17.14 5.78
C LYS A 307 5.98 -17.85 4.56
N ALA A 308 5.75 -19.16 4.63
CA ALA A 308 5.07 -19.92 3.58
C ALA A 308 3.63 -19.40 3.33
N ALA A 309 2.84 -19.17 4.38
CA ALA A 309 1.49 -18.62 4.22
C ALA A 309 1.51 -17.23 3.57
N LYS A 310 2.44 -16.36 3.98
CA LYS A 310 2.61 -15.03 3.36
C LYS A 310 3.04 -15.12 1.90
N ALA A 311 3.98 -16.01 1.59
CA ALA A 311 4.47 -16.23 0.23
C ALA A 311 3.35 -16.71 -0.69
N LEU A 312 2.57 -17.70 -0.27
CA LEU A 312 1.39 -18.19 -1.02
C LEU A 312 0.35 -17.08 -1.24
N GLY A 313 0.12 -16.24 -0.23
CA GLY A 313 -0.76 -15.08 -0.37
C GLY A 313 -0.22 -13.96 -1.27
N ASN A 314 1.10 -13.88 -1.48
CA ASN A 314 1.71 -12.96 -2.43
C ASN A 314 1.63 -13.50 -3.87
N ILE A 315 1.76 -14.82 -4.05
CA ILE A 315 1.58 -15.48 -5.36
C ILE A 315 0.12 -15.30 -5.84
N GLY A 316 -0.86 -15.36 -4.93
CA GLY A 316 -2.24 -15.00 -5.23
C GLY A 316 -3.08 -16.06 -5.97
N SER A 317 -2.51 -17.24 -6.24
CA SER A 317 -3.20 -18.33 -6.94
C SER A 317 -4.30 -18.98 -6.09
N GLU A 318 -5.49 -19.22 -6.65
CA GLU A 318 -6.57 -19.90 -5.93
C GLU A 318 -6.24 -21.37 -5.58
N THR A 319 -5.28 -21.97 -6.30
CA THR A 319 -4.82 -23.36 -6.07
C THR A 319 -4.29 -23.59 -4.65
N VAL A 320 -3.85 -22.52 -3.96
CA VAL A 320 -3.28 -22.59 -2.61
C VAL A 320 -4.33 -22.57 -1.51
N ILE A 321 -5.58 -22.24 -1.84
CA ILE A 321 -6.68 -22.02 -0.88
C ILE A 321 -6.90 -23.23 0.04
N PRO A 322 -6.96 -24.49 -0.44
CA PRO A 322 -7.12 -25.64 0.46
C PRO A 322 -6.01 -25.75 1.51
N GLY A 323 -4.77 -25.44 1.14
CA GLY A 323 -3.63 -25.42 2.06
C GLY A 323 -3.73 -24.30 3.10
N LEU A 324 -4.09 -23.09 2.68
CA LEU A 324 -4.28 -21.95 3.59
C LEU A 324 -5.50 -22.14 4.50
N LEU A 325 -6.58 -22.75 4.01
CA LEU A 325 -7.74 -23.13 4.83
C LEU A 325 -7.33 -24.13 5.93
N LYS A 326 -6.41 -25.05 5.64
CA LYS A 326 -5.86 -25.93 6.68
C LYS A 326 -4.98 -25.16 7.67
N ALA A 327 -4.21 -24.18 7.20
CA ALA A 327 -3.37 -23.31 8.05
C ALA A 327 -4.20 -22.39 8.97
N LEU A 328 -5.48 -22.13 8.67
CA LEU A 328 -6.42 -21.50 9.61
C LEU A 328 -6.73 -22.38 10.85
N GLU A 329 -6.30 -23.64 10.86
CA GLU A 329 -6.47 -24.56 11.99
C GLU A 329 -5.15 -24.84 12.73
N ASP A 330 -4.07 -24.13 12.38
CA ASP A 330 -2.74 -24.32 12.97
C ASP A 330 -2.73 -24.06 14.49
N SER A 331 -1.85 -24.74 15.22
CA SER A 331 -1.70 -24.53 16.67
C SER A 331 -1.16 -23.13 17.00
N ASP A 332 -0.33 -22.56 16.14
CA ASP A 332 0.25 -21.23 16.29
C ASP A 332 -0.71 -20.15 15.76
N ARG A 333 -1.08 -19.22 16.63
CA ARG A 333 -2.00 -18.10 16.32
C ARG A 333 -1.50 -17.17 15.21
N TYR A 334 -0.18 -17.04 15.03
CA TYR A 334 0.40 -16.18 14.01
C TYR A 334 0.31 -16.84 12.63
N VAL A 335 0.42 -18.18 12.55
CA VAL A 335 0.15 -18.95 11.33
C VAL A 335 -1.30 -18.77 10.91
N ARG A 336 -2.26 -18.98 11.84
CA ARG A 336 -3.69 -18.78 11.56
C ARG A 336 -4.01 -17.37 11.10
N ARG A 337 -3.42 -16.36 11.75
CA ARG A 337 -3.56 -14.93 11.38
C ARG A 337 -3.08 -14.68 9.95
N ASP A 338 -1.88 -15.15 9.62
CA ASP A 338 -1.26 -14.87 8.32
C ASP A 338 -1.87 -15.70 7.19
N ALA A 339 -2.43 -16.87 7.50
CA ALA A 339 -3.29 -17.63 6.58
C ALA A 339 -4.60 -16.87 6.26
N ALA A 340 -5.26 -16.29 7.26
CA ALA A 340 -6.45 -15.44 7.02
C ALA A 340 -6.11 -14.22 6.16
N GLN A 341 -4.97 -13.57 6.43
CA GLN A 341 -4.50 -12.47 5.61
C GLN A 341 -4.18 -12.89 4.17
N ALA A 342 -3.54 -14.04 3.97
CA ALA A 342 -3.22 -14.58 2.65
C ALA A 342 -4.49 -14.89 1.84
N LEU A 343 -5.49 -15.54 2.45
CA LEU A 343 -6.79 -15.78 1.82
C LEU A 343 -7.50 -14.48 1.43
N GLY A 344 -7.41 -13.44 2.27
CA GLY A 344 -7.92 -12.11 1.96
C GLY A 344 -7.18 -11.38 0.84
N LYS A 345 -5.91 -11.72 0.57
CA LYS A 345 -5.17 -11.20 -0.60
C LYS A 345 -5.58 -11.90 -1.89
N ILE A 346 -5.80 -13.22 -1.83
CA ILE A 346 -6.31 -14.01 -2.97
C ILE A 346 -7.73 -13.57 -3.35
N SER A 347 -8.51 -13.12 -2.36
CA SER A 347 -9.83 -12.50 -2.58
C SER A 347 -10.87 -13.41 -3.27
N SER A 348 -10.80 -14.72 -3.03
CA SER A 348 -11.73 -15.71 -3.60
C SER A 348 -12.89 -16.04 -2.65
N GLU A 349 -14.10 -16.19 -3.20
CA GLU A 349 -15.28 -16.60 -2.43
C GLU A 349 -15.14 -18.00 -1.81
N THR A 350 -14.32 -18.87 -2.41
CA THR A 350 -14.06 -20.22 -1.89
C THR A 350 -13.47 -20.21 -0.48
N ALA A 351 -12.82 -19.11 -0.09
CA ALA A 351 -12.23 -18.94 1.24
C ALA A 351 -13.25 -18.55 2.33
N ILE A 352 -14.46 -18.09 1.96
CA ILE A 352 -15.42 -17.48 2.88
C ILE A 352 -15.79 -18.43 4.01
N ALA A 353 -16.10 -19.69 3.72
CA ALA A 353 -16.51 -20.65 4.74
C ALA A 353 -15.44 -20.85 5.84
N GLY A 354 -14.17 -20.92 5.46
CA GLY A 354 -13.06 -21.02 6.40
C GLY A 354 -12.82 -19.73 7.17
N LEU A 355 -12.90 -18.58 6.52
CA LEU A 355 -12.77 -17.28 7.17
C LEU A 355 -13.90 -17.02 8.17
N LEU A 356 -15.14 -17.44 7.86
CA LEU A 356 -16.27 -17.41 8.79
C LEU A 356 -16.04 -18.29 10.03
N LYS A 357 -15.34 -19.42 9.89
CA LYS A 357 -14.88 -20.23 11.03
C LYS A 357 -13.82 -19.48 11.83
N ALA A 358 -12.86 -18.82 11.17
CA ALA A 358 -11.81 -18.03 11.81
C ALA A 358 -12.33 -16.79 12.58
N LEU A 359 -13.54 -16.28 12.26
CA LEU A 359 -14.23 -15.28 13.10
C LEU A 359 -14.55 -15.77 14.52
N LYS A 360 -14.45 -17.08 14.80
CA LYS A 360 -14.66 -17.66 16.13
C LYS A 360 -13.36 -17.99 16.86
N ASP A 361 -12.22 -17.59 16.33
CA ASP A 361 -10.92 -17.87 16.93
C ASP A 361 -10.78 -17.23 18.32
N SER A 362 -10.07 -17.91 19.23
CA SER A 362 -9.84 -17.39 20.59
C SER A 362 -9.01 -16.10 20.59
N TYR A 363 -8.15 -15.90 19.59
CA TYR A 363 -7.29 -14.73 19.49
C TYR A 363 -7.89 -13.65 18.61
N PHE A 364 -8.01 -12.46 19.19
CA PHE A 364 -8.49 -11.25 18.52
C PHE A 364 -7.75 -10.97 17.19
N SER A 365 -6.43 -11.18 17.13
CA SER A 365 -5.66 -10.93 15.91
C SER A 365 -6.07 -11.79 14.72
N VAL A 366 -6.49 -13.04 14.96
CA VAL A 366 -6.97 -13.96 13.91
C VAL A 366 -8.37 -13.53 13.46
N ARG A 367 -9.28 -13.29 14.41
CA ARG A 367 -10.63 -12.79 14.11
C ARG A 367 -10.59 -11.51 13.30
N TRP A 368 -9.70 -10.58 13.66
CA TRP A 368 -9.53 -9.32 12.94
C TRP A 368 -9.07 -9.53 11.50
N LYS A 369 -8.06 -10.36 11.26
CA LYS A 369 -7.63 -10.66 9.88
C LYS A 369 -8.69 -11.38 9.07
N ALA A 370 -9.52 -12.22 9.70
CA ALA A 370 -10.66 -12.83 9.05
C ALA A 370 -11.74 -11.78 8.65
N VAL A 371 -12.07 -10.83 9.52
CA VAL A 371 -12.97 -9.70 9.19
C VAL A 371 -12.43 -8.89 8.02
N GLU A 372 -11.14 -8.53 8.04
CA GLU A 372 -10.51 -7.76 6.96
C GLU A 372 -10.54 -8.54 5.64
N ALA A 373 -10.23 -9.85 5.67
CA ALA A 373 -10.26 -10.71 4.50
C ALA A 373 -11.67 -10.85 3.91
N LEU A 374 -12.69 -11.06 4.74
CA LEU A 374 -14.09 -11.14 4.29
C LEU A 374 -14.57 -9.82 3.67
N GLY A 375 -14.20 -8.69 4.27
CA GLY A 375 -14.51 -7.37 3.71
C GLY A 375 -13.80 -7.09 2.38
N LYS A 376 -12.59 -7.63 2.17
CA LYS A 376 -11.86 -7.56 0.89
C LYS A 376 -12.47 -8.43 -0.20
N ILE A 377 -12.91 -9.65 0.15
CA ILE A 377 -13.61 -10.54 -0.77
C ILE A 377 -14.92 -9.89 -1.27
N GLY A 378 -15.61 -9.12 -0.43
CA GLY A 378 -16.74 -8.29 -0.87
C GLY A 378 -18.05 -9.05 -1.13
N SER A 379 -18.14 -10.33 -0.76
CA SER A 379 -19.30 -11.18 -1.03
C SER A 379 -20.40 -11.07 0.03
N GLU A 380 -21.66 -11.02 -0.41
CA GLU A 380 -22.83 -11.01 0.50
C GLU A 380 -22.90 -12.25 1.40
N THR A 381 -22.33 -13.38 0.96
CA THR A 381 -22.24 -14.62 1.75
C THR A 381 -21.55 -14.40 3.10
N ALA A 382 -20.68 -13.39 3.22
CA ALA A 382 -19.98 -13.05 4.46
C ALA A 382 -20.84 -12.25 5.47
N ILE A 383 -21.93 -11.63 5.02
CA ILE A 383 -22.72 -10.66 5.82
C ILE A 383 -23.22 -11.26 7.13
N PRO A 384 -23.84 -12.47 7.18
CA PRO A 384 -24.32 -13.02 8.45
C PRO A 384 -23.22 -13.18 9.50
N GLY A 385 -22.01 -13.57 9.08
CA GLY A 385 -20.86 -13.71 9.98
C GLY A 385 -20.30 -12.36 10.44
N LEU A 386 -20.22 -11.39 9.55
CA LEU A 386 -19.77 -10.03 9.87
C LEU A 386 -20.77 -9.30 10.77
N LEU A 387 -22.08 -9.51 10.58
CA LEU A 387 -23.11 -9.02 11.49
C LEU A 387 -22.93 -9.58 12.90
N LYS A 388 -22.60 -10.87 13.03
CA LYS A 388 -22.25 -11.46 14.33
C LYS A 388 -20.96 -10.86 14.91
N ALA A 389 -19.98 -10.50 14.08
CA ALA A 389 -18.75 -9.87 14.53
C ALA A 389 -18.95 -8.42 15.06
N LEU A 390 -20.08 -7.77 14.75
CA LEU A 390 -20.49 -6.51 15.41
C LEU A 390 -20.76 -6.70 16.91
N GLU A 391 -20.96 -7.93 17.38
CA GLU A 391 -21.21 -8.28 18.78
C GLU A 391 -19.98 -8.87 19.49
N ASP A 392 -18.80 -8.84 18.85
CA ASP A 392 -17.56 -9.38 19.42
C ASP A 392 -17.17 -8.70 20.73
N SER A 393 -16.47 -9.41 21.63
CA SER A 393 -16.02 -8.85 22.91
C SER A 393 -15.04 -7.69 22.74
N ASN A 394 -14.22 -7.70 21.68
CA ASN A 394 -13.24 -6.66 21.41
C ASN A 394 -13.87 -5.50 20.59
N SER A 395 -13.79 -4.29 21.13
CA SER A 395 -14.33 -3.09 20.48
C SER A 395 -13.70 -2.80 19.12
N ILE A 396 -12.44 -3.14 18.92
CA ILE A 396 -11.74 -2.97 17.65
C ILE A 396 -12.33 -3.86 16.58
N LEU A 397 -12.65 -5.12 16.93
CA LEU A 397 -13.26 -6.03 15.98
C LEU A 397 -14.63 -5.54 15.53
N ARG A 398 -15.44 -5.05 16.47
CA ARG A 398 -16.80 -4.59 16.19
C ARG A 398 -16.82 -3.48 15.14
N TRP A 399 -15.99 -2.44 15.28
CA TRP A 399 -15.98 -1.37 14.29
C TRP A 399 -15.31 -1.78 12.98
N LYS A 400 -14.35 -2.72 12.99
CA LYS A 400 -13.81 -3.33 11.77
C LYS A 400 -14.85 -4.16 11.03
N ALA A 401 -15.76 -4.84 11.73
CA ALA A 401 -16.87 -5.56 11.11
C ALA A 401 -17.85 -4.60 10.43
N ALA A 402 -18.15 -3.45 11.04
CA ALA A 402 -18.95 -2.40 10.41
C ALA A 402 -18.26 -1.86 9.15
N GLU A 403 -16.95 -1.60 9.19
CA GLU A 403 -16.17 -1.20 8.03
C GLU A 403 -16.22 -2.25 6.90
N ALA A 404 -16.04 -3.54 7.23
CA ALA A 404 -16.12 -4.64 6.26
C ALA A 404 -17.50 -4.76 5.60
N LEU A 405 -18.58 -4.62 6.37
CA LEU A 405 -19.95 -4.58 5.84
C LEU A 405 -20.18 -3.39 4.90
N GLY A 406 -19.63 -2.22 5.25
CA GLY A 406 -19.67 -1.04 4.38
C GLY A 406 -18.87 -1.22 3.09
N ASN A 407 -17.76 -1.99 3.13
CA ASN A 407 -16.98 -2.31 1.94
C ASN A 407 -17.68 -3.32 1.02
N ILE A 408 -18.46 -4.26 1.58
CA ILE A 408 -19.34 -5.15 0.80
C ILE A 408 -20.43 -4.33 0.09
N GLY A 409 -20.97 -3.30 0.76
CA GLY A 409 -21.88 -2.34 0.11
C GLY A 409 -23.31 -2.85 -0.13
N SER A 410 -23.68 -4.00 0.43
CA SER A 410 -25.00 -4.62 0.24
C SER A 410 -26.06 -4.08 1.19
N GLU A 411 -27.29 -3.91 0.68
CA GLU A 411 -28.46 -3.52 1.47
C GLU A 411 -28.81 -4.53 2.57
N THR A 412 -28.44 -5.81 2.40
CA THR A 412 -28.67 -6.85 3.42
C THR A 412 -27.99 -6.53 4.75
N ALA A 413 -26.93 -5.71 4.74
CA ALA A 413 -26.24 -5.28 5.96
C ALA A 413 -26.97 -4.14 6.70
N ILE A 414 -27.89 -3.41 6.05
CA ILE A 414 -28.53 -2.20 6.60
C ILE A 414 -29.19 -2.46 7.96
N PRO A 415 -30.06 -3.48 8.16
CA PRO A 415 -30.73 -3.67 9.45
C PRO A 415 -29.76 -3.88 10.62
N GLY A 416 -28.67 -4.61 10.38
CA GLY A 416 -27.65 -4.85 11.40
C GLY A 416 -26.77 -3.63 11.68
N LEU A 417 -26.46 -2.84 10.65
CA LEU A 417 -25.75 -1.56 10.81
C LEU A 417 -26.60 -0.53 11.56
N LEU A 418 -27.92 -0.49 11.34
CA LEU A 418 -28.84 0.35 12.11
C LEU A 418 -28.82 -0.01 13.59
N LYS A 419 -28.89 -1.31 13.93
CA LYS A 419 -28.70 -1.79 15.31
C LYS A 419 -27.34 -1.35 15.88
N ALA A 420 -26.29 -1.36 15.08
CA ALA A 420 -24.95 -0.92 15.51
C ALA A 420 -24.85 0.60 15.77
N LEU A 421 -25.75 1.42 15.23
CA LEU A 421 -25.86 2.85 15.57
C LEU A 421 -26.41 3.10 16.99
N GLU A 422 -26.89 2.07 17.68
CA GLU A 422 -27.36 2.14 19.07
C GLU A 422 -26.35 1.52 20.05
N HIS A 423 -25.18 1.12 19.55
CA HIS A 423 -24.19 0.38 20.33
C HIS A 423 -23.52 1.27 21.41
N SER A 424 -23.27 0.73 22.61
CA SER A 424 -22.69 1.48 23.74
C SER A 424 -21.34 2.15 23.42
N ASN A 425 -20.49 1.46 22.64
CA ASN A 425 -19.22 1.99 22.14
C ASN A 425 -19.40 2.98 20.96
N SER A 426 -18.90 4.21 21.11
CA SER A 426 -19.02 5.28 20.11
C SER A 426 -18.37 4.97 18.76
N ASN A 427 -17.20 4.31 18.74
CA ASN A 427 -16.54 3.97 17.47
C ASN A 427 -17.41 3.03 16.64
N VAL A 428 -18.07 2.05 17.26
CA VAL A 428 -18.98 1.14 16.53
C VAL A 428 -20.09 1.94 15.84
N ARG A 429 -20.68 2.92 16.53
CA ARG A 429 -21.73 3.78 15.96
C ARG A 429 -21.20 4.66 14.83
N VAL A 430 -20.03 5.28 15.00
CA VAL A 430 -19.34 6.08 13.97
C VAL A 430 -19.11 5.26 12.70
N TYR A 431 -18.50 4.07 12.82
CA TYR A 431 -18.21 3.23 11.66
C TYR A 431 -19.48 2.61 11.04
N ALA A 432 -20.53 2.37 11.82
CA ALA A 432 -21.83 1.97 11.27
C ALA A 432 -22.46 3.08 10.41
N ALA A 433 -22.39 4.34 10.85
CA ALA A 433 -22.85 5.49 10.06
C ALA A 433 -22.04 5.63 8.75
N VAL A 434 -20.72 5.50 8.83
CA VAL A 434 -19.84 5.51 7.64
C VAL A 434 -20.19 4.35 6.69
N ALA A 435 -20.43 3.15 7.22
CA ALA A 435 -20.78 1.98 6.42
C ALA A 435 -22.11 2.15 5.68
N LEU A 436 -23.15 2.70 6.34
CA LEU A 436 -24.42 3.03 5.69
C LEU A 436 -24.25 4.08 4.58
N GLY A 437 -23.37 5.07 4.79
CA GLY A 437 -22.97 6.03 3.76
C GLY A 437 -22.29 5.38 2.56
N LYS A 438 -21.40 4.41 2.79
CA LYS A 438 -20.74 3.63 1.72
C LYS A 438 -21.70 2.78 0.91
N ILE A 439 -22.63 2.09 1.57
CA ILE A 439 -23.73 1.34 0.91
C ILE A 439 -24.48 2.28 -0.03
N GLY A 440 -24.88 3.44 0.48
CA GLY A 440 -25.30 4.57 -0.35
C GLY A 440 -26.51 4.29 -1.23
N THR A 441 -27.51 3.57 -0.68
CA THR A 441 -28.79 3.30 -1.35
C THR A 441 -29.94 4.12 -0.75
N GLU A 442 -31.07 4.19 -1.45
CA GLU A 442 -32.27 4.88 -0.97
C GLU A 442 -32.82 4.25 0.32
N ALA A 443 -32.70 2.94 0.48
CA ALA A 443 -33.05 2.25 1.73
C ALA A 443 -32.20 2.76 2.90
N ALA A 444 -30.87 2.84 2.73
CA ALA A 444 -29.98 3.38 3.77
C ALA A 444 -30.28 4.85 4.09
N MET A 445 -30.56 5.67 3.07
CA MET A 445 -30.99 7.06 3.25
C MET A 445 -32.27 7.17 4.07
N THR A 446 -33.29 6.38 3.70
CA THR A 446 -34.61 6.40 4.35
C THR A 446 -34.50 6.06 5.82
N GLU A 447 -33.74 5.02 6.15
CA GLU A 447 -33.54 4.60 7.54
C GLU A 447 -32.68 5.58 8.33
N LEU A 448 -31.62 6.15 7.74
CA LEU A 448 -30.83 7.21 8.39
C LEU A 448 -31.68 8.45 8.70
N ILE A 449 -32.59 8.86 7.79
CA ILE A 449 -33.53 9.96 8.03
C ILE A 449 -34.46 9.64 9.20
N LYS A 450 -34.98 8.41 9.29
CA LYS A 450 -35.83 7.98 10.40
C LYS A 450 -35.06 8.06 11.72
N CYS A 451 -33.83 7.55 11.77
CA CYS A 451 -32.96 7.64 12.95
C CYS A 451 -32.70 9.09 13.37
N LEU A 452 -32.33 9.97 12.43
CA LEU A 452 -32.03 11.38 12.72
C LEU A 452 -33.24 12.20 13.18
N LYS A 453 -34.47 11.75 12.87
CA LYS A 453 -35.71 12.34 13.36
C LYS A 453 -36.10 11.87 14.77
N ASN A 454 -35.50 10.78 15.26
CA ASN A 454 -35.76 10.27 16.60
C ASN A 454 -34.92 11.04 17.64
N PRO A 455 -35.54 11.76 18.59
CA PRO A 455 -34.81 12.52 19.62
C PRO A 455 -33.89 11.67 20.49
N ASP A 456 -34.28 10.42 20.78
CA ASP A 456 -33.48 9.50 21.61
C ASP A 456 -32.19 9.11 20.88
N PHE A 457 -32.29 8.87 19.57
CA PHE A 457 -31.13 8.60 18.73
C PHE A 457 -30.17 9.78 18.69
N VAL A 458 -30.68 11.01 18.47
CA VAL A 458 -29.84 12.23 18.42
C VAL A 458 -29.16 12.49 19.77
N THR A 459 -29.84 12.19 20.87
CA THR A 459 -29.31 12.33 22.22
C THR A 459 -28.20 11.31 22.50
N LEU A 460 -28.40 10.04 22.12
CA LEU A 460 -27.43 8.95 22.26
C LEU A 460 -26.20 9.14 21.35
N ASN A 461 -26.39 9.69 20.15
CA ASN A 461 -25.40 9.79 19.09
C ASN A 461 -24.74 11.15 18.93
N ASN A 462 -24.61 11.93 20.00
CA ASN A 462 -23.97 13.25 19.95
C ASN A 462 -22.49 13.23 19.45
N GLY A 463 -22.00 14.40 19.03
CA GLY A 463 -20.62 14.57 18.54
C GLY A 463 -20.36 13.88 17.19
N ASP A 464 -19.30 13.09 17.12
CA ASP A 464 -18.78 12.50 15.87
C ASP A 464 -19.77 11.55 15.18
N THR A 465 -20.59 10.83 15.94
CA THR A 465 -21.54 9.89 15.34
C THR A 465 -22.64 10.63 14.56
N LEU A 466 -23.23 11.68 15.16
CA LEU A 466 -24.21 12.53 14.48
C LEU A 466 -23.58 13.23 13.26
N PHE A 467 -22.33 13.68 13.37
CA PHE A 467 -21.60 14.26 12.24
C PHE A 467 -21.44 13.25 11.09
N GLN A 468 -20.99 12.02 11.37
CA GLN A 468 -20.85 11.00 10.34
C GLN A 468 -22.19 10.53 9.77
N ALA A 469 -23.25 10.43 10.57
CA ALA A 469 -24.59 10.08 10.08
C ALA A 469 -25.14 11.15 9.13
N ARG A 470 -24.93 12.44 9.44
CA ARG A 470 -25.27 13.55 8.53
C ARG A 470 -24.42 13.54 7.27
N LYS A 471 -23.10 13.36 7.40
CA LYS A 471 -22.18 13.24 6.27
C LYS A 471 -22.53 12.07 5.37
N ALA A 472 -22.88 10.93 5.96
CA ALA A 472 -23.39 9.77 5.23
C ALA A 472 -24.64 10.18 4.46
N LEU A 473 -25.65 10.76 5.12
CA LEU A 473 -26.86 11.24 4.46
C LEU A 473 -26.58 12.19 3.30
N ASP A 474 -25.70 13.19 3.47
CA ASP A 474 -25.30 14.12 2.42
C ASP A 474 -24.60 13.39 1.27
N THR A 475 -23.77 12.39 1.57
CA THR A 475 -23.10 11.54 0.58
C THR A 475 -24.12 10.74 -0.23
N ILE A 476 -25.09 10.10 0.44
CA ILE A 476 -26.14 9.34 -0.23
C ILE A 476 -27.06 10.28 -1.02
N GLN A 477 -27.45 11.42 -0.47
CA GLN A 477 -28.29 12.41 -1.14
C GLN A 477 -27.60 12.99 -2.36
N ASN A 478 -26.31 13.31 -2.28
CA ASN A 478 -25.56 13.74 -3.46
C ASN A 478 -25.48 12.62 -4.49
N LYS A 479 -25.12 11.40 -4.10
CA LYS A 479 -25.14 10.21 -4.97
C LYS A 479 -26.50 10.05 -5.66
N LEU A 480 -27.60 10.14 -4.91
CA LEU A 480 -28.97 10.00 -5.41
C LEU A 480 -29.48 11.22 -6.21
N LYS A 481 -29.02 12.43 -5.90
CA LYS A 481 -29.35 13.65 -6.66
C LYS A 481 -28.65 13.66 -8.02
N TYR A 482 -27.47 13.06 -8.12
CA TYR A 482 -26.87 12.71 -9.40
C TYR A 482 -27.60 11.52 -10.06
N TYR A 483 -28.23 10.66 -9.28
CA TYR A 483 -29.00 9.49 -9.73
C TYR A 483 -30.51 9.80 -9.87
N HIS A 484 -30.92 10.59 -10.87
CA HIS A 484 -32.35 10.64 -11.21
C HIS A 484 -32.78 9.27 -11.80
N PRO A 485 -33.83 8.61 -11.29
CA PRO A 485 -34.52 7.57 -12.04
C PRO A 485 -35.31 8.26 -13.15
N LEU A 486 -35.01 7.94 -14.41
CA LEU A 486 -35.92 8.31 -15.49
C LEU A 486 -37.18 7.46 -15.34
N SER A 487 -38.32 8.13 -15.40
CA SER A 487 -39.66 7.59 -15.20
C SER A 487 -40.14 6.68 -16.34
N GLN A 488 -39.25 5.92 -16.98
CA GLN A 488 -39.60 4.99 -18.04
C GLN A 488 -38.81 3.67 -17.90
N PRO A 489 -39.47 2.52 -18.12
CA PRO A 489 -38.76 1.25 -18.20
C PRO A 489 -37.73 1.32 -19.34
N MET A 490 -36.47 1.01 -19.03
CA MET A 490 -35.36 0.96 -19.98
C MET A 490 -35.59 -0.21 -20.95
N ASN A 491 -36.29 0.03 -22.06
CA ASN A 491 -36.41 -0.93 -23.16
C ASN A 491 -35.12 -1.06 -23.98
N GLN A 492 -34.09 -0.28 -23.67
CA GLN A 492 -32.88 -0.11 -24.48
C GLN A 492 -31.67 -0.81 -23.83
N GLN A 493 -30.91 -1.57 -24.64
CA GLN A 493 -30.00 -2.60 -24.13
C GLN A 493 -28.50 -2.39 -24.47
N VAL A 494 -28.14 -1.58 -25.48
CA VAL A 494 -26.73 -1.42 -25.93
C VAL A 494 -26.36 0.06 -26.15
N TYR A 495 -25.29 0.53 -25.51
CA TYR A 495 -24.73 1.88 -25.65
C TYR A 495 -23.31 1.83 -26.19
N ILE A 496 -22.85 2.91 -26.82
CA ILE A 496 -21.45 3.10 -27.19
C ILE A 496 -20.84 4.32 -26.50
N SER A 497 -19.66 4.13 -25.91
CA SER A 497 -18.84 5.16 -25.27
C SER A 497 -17.52 5.30 -26.02
N TYR A 498 -17.18 6.51 -26.45
CA TYR A 498 -16.00 6.80 -27.27
C TYR A 498 -15.61 8.28 -27.18
N ASN A 499 -14.34 8.60 -27.50
CA ASN A 499 -13.89 9.98 -27.62
C ASN A 499 -14.33 10.57 -28.99
N TRP A 500 -14.78 11.83 -29.03
CA TRP A 500 -15.41 12.41 -30.23
C TRP A 500 -14.45 12.81 -31.37
N GLN A 501 -13.15 12.61 -31.21
CA GLN A 501 -12.14 12.94 -32.22
C GLN A 501 -12.02 11.84 -33.30
N GLU A 502 -11.42 12.18 -34.45
CA GLU A 502 -11.54 11.45 -35.73
C GLU A 502 -11.34 9.93 -35.63
N ASP A 503 -10.29 9.44 -34.97
CA ASP A 503 -9.96 8.00 -34.93
C ASP A 503 -10.99 7.16 -34.15
N SER A 504 -11.43 7.64 -32.98
CA SER A 504 -12.45 6.96 -32.16
C SER A 504 -13.86 7.11 -32.75
N ASN A 505 -14.12 8.21 -33.46
CA ASN A 505 -15.39 8.47 -34.14
C ASN A 505 -15.56 7.57 -35.39
N GLU A 506 -14.49 7.32 -36.15
CA GLU A 506 -14.53 6.37 -37.26
C GLU A 506 -14.84 4.95 -36.78
N MET A 507 -14.16 4.48 -35.73
CA MET A 507 -14.43 3.18 -35.12
C MET A 507 -15.86 3.06 -34.61
N ALA A 508 -16.35 4.09 -33.92
CA ALA A 508 -17.73 4.14 -33.45
C ALA A 508 -18.75 4.07 -34.60
N ASN A 509 -18.48 4.70 -35.75
CA ASN A 509 -19.33 4.60 -36.94
C ASN A 509 -19.34 3.17 -37.52
N GLN A 510 -18.19 2.53 -37.61
CA GLN A 510 -18.07 1.14 -38.09
C GLN A 510 -18.86 0.17 -37.20
N LEU A 511 -18.76 0.34 -35.88
CA LEU A 511 -19.52 -0.46 -34.90
C LEU A 511 -21.02 -0.27 -35.04
N VAL A 512 -21.48 0.97 -35.12
CA VAL A 512 -22.91 1.26 -35.27
C VAL A 512 -23.46 0.61 -36.54
N GLN A 513 -22.73 0.68 -37.66
CA GLN A 513 -23.13 0.01 -38.90
C GLN A 513 -23.15 -1.52 -38.78
N ALA A 514 -22.14 -2.12 -38.14
CA ALA A 514 -22.04 -3.56 -37.97
C ALA A 514 -23.17 -4.13 -37.09
N PHE A 515 -23.52 -3.44 -36.01
CA PHE A 515 -24.62 -3.83 -35.12
C PHE A 515 -25.99 -3.59 -35.78
N ASP A 516 -26.17 -2.51 -36.53
CA ASP A 516 -27.40 -2.23 -37.28
C ASP A 516 -27.67 -3.29 -38.36
N ALA A 517 -26.62 -3.78 -39.03
CA ALA A 517 -26.70 -4.89 -39.98
C ALA A 517 -27.19 -6.21 -39.34
N LYS A 518 -27.13 -6.33 -38.01
CA LYS A 518 -27.63 -7.47 -37.22
C LYS A 518 -28.95 -7.16 -36.50
N GLY A 519 -29.54 -5.98 -36.73
CA GLY A 519 -30.79 -5.56 -36.12
C GLY A 519 -30.66 -5.15 -34.64
N ILE A 520 -29.45 -4.84 -34.16
CA ILE A 520 -29.19 -4.39 -32.79
C ILE A 520 -28.98 -2.88 -32.80
N GLU A 521 -29.90 -2.15 -32.17
CA GLU A 521 -29.79 -0.70 -32.05
C GLU A 521 -28.70 -0.32 -31.01
N ILE A 522 -27.67 0.41 -31.45
CA ILE A 522 -26.67 1.04 -30.58
C ILE A 522 -26.99 2.51 -30.37
N ILE A 523 -27.06 2.92 -29.10
CA ILE A 523 -27.31 4.32 -28.72
C ILE A 523 -25.99 5.08 -28.58
N ARG A 524 -25.90 6.24 -29.25
CA ARG A 524 -24.75 7.17 -29.22
C ARG A 524 -25.16 8.62 -29.02
N ASP A 525 -24.26 9.41 -28.43
CA ASP A 525 -24.49 10.79 -27.95
C ASP A 525 -24.96 11.78 -29.05
N LYS A 526 -24.52 11.61 -30.30
CA LYS A 526 -24.82 12.54 -31.41
C LYS A 526 -26.20 12.39 -32.08
N THR A 527 -26.95 11.30 -31.85
CA THR A 527 -28.23 11.05 -32.57
C THR A 527 -29.45 10.94 -31.67
N HIS A 528 -29.28 10.94 -30.33
CA HIS A 528 -30.38 10.73 -29.37
C HIS A 528 -30.53 11.84 -28.30
N THR A 529 -29.70 12.88 -28.32
CA THR A 529 -29.86 14.06 -27.46
C THR A 529 -30.58 15.18 -28.22
N SER A 530 -31.74 15.62 -27.73
CA SER A 530 -32.52 16.73 -28.29
C SER A 530 -31.96 18.09 -27.82
N TYR A 531 -32.34 19.17 -28.49
CA TYR A 531 -31.96 20.54 -28.08
C TYR A 531 -32.40 20.82 -26.62
N LYS A 532 -31.44 21.10 -25.73
CA LYS A 532 -31.54 21.32 -24.26
C LYS A 532 -31.43 20.07 -23.35
N ASP A 533 -31.14 18.90 -23.88
CA ASP A 533 -30.89 17.72 -23.04
C ASP A 533 -29.54 17.81 -22.30
N SER A 534 -29.50 17.29 -21.06
CA SER A 534 -28.29 17.27 -20.24
C SER A 534 -27.36 16.13 -20.68
N ILE A 535 -26.20 16.49 -21.23
CA ILE A 535 -25.14 15.54 -21.60
C ILE A 535 -24.76 14.65 -20.41
N LYS A 536 -24.65 15.21 -19.19
CA LYS A 536 -24.39 14.43 -17.97
C LYS A 536 -25.49 13.41 -17.64
N ASN A 537 -26.75 13.69 -17.99
CA ASN A 537 -27.84 12.72 -17.79
C ASN A 537 -27.76 11.57 -18.79
N PHE A 538 -27.38 11.86 -20.04
CA PHE A 538 -27.13 10.85 -21.06
C PHE A 538 -25.94 9.94 -20.68
N MET A 539 -24.82 10.52 -20.22
CA MET A 539 -23.66 9.77 -19.73
C MET A 539 -24.00 8.83 -18.57
N ARG A 540 -24.91 9.24 -17.69
CA ARG A 540 -25.42 8.37 -16.61
C ARG A 540 -26.33 7.26 -17.11
N GLN A 541 -27.03 7.44 -18.23
CA GLN A 541 -27.78 6.36 -18.89
C GLN A 541 -26.82 5.30 -19.43
N ILE A 542 -25.71 5.71 -20.06
CA ILE A 542 -24.63 4.79 -20.48
C ILE A 542 -24.15 3.98 -19.28
N GLY A 543 -23.89 4.64 -18.14
CA GLY A 543 -23.51 3.98 -16.89
C GLY A 543 -24.49 2.91 -16.37
N ARG A 544 -25.76 2.93 -16.81
CA ARG A 544 -26.79 1.93 -16.47
C ARG A 544 -27.10 0.96 -17.62
N GLY A 545 -26.52 1.15 -18.81
CA GLY A 545 -26.73 0.32 -19.99
C GLY A 545 -26.40 -1.15 -19.75
N LYS A 546 -27.20 -2.07 -20.27
CA LYS A 546 -26.98 -3.52 -20.10
C LYS A 546 -25.67 -3.97 -20.76
N CYS A 547 -25.42 -3.47 -21.97
CA CYS A 547 -24.16 -3.62 -22.68
C CYS A 547 -23.63 -2.24 -23.05
N VAL A 548 -22.35 -1.98 -22.79
CA VAL A 548 -21.66 -0.76 -23.17
C VAL A 548 -20.41 -1.11 -23.97
N VAL A 549 -20.45 -0.81 -25.26
CA VAL A 549 -19.29 -0.93 -26.15
C VAL A 549 -18.39 0.29 -25.92
N ALA A 550 -17.16 0.07 -25.45
CA ALA A 550 -16.26 1.16 -25.06
C ALA A 550 -15.02 1.21 -25.96
N VAL A 551 -14.85 2.27 -26.74
CA VAL A 551 -13.67 2.47 -27.61
C VAL A 551 -12.61 3.26 -26.83
N ILE A 552 -11.63 2.54 -26.29
CA ILE A 552 -10.61 3.07 -25.36
C ILE A 552 -9.35 3.48 -26.13
N SER A 553 -9.02 4.76 -26.10
CA SER A 553 -7.76 5.38 -26.61
C SER A 553 -7.01 6.11 -25.50
N ASP A 554 -5.78 6.59 -25.76
CA ASP A 554 -5.07 7.49 -24.83
C ASP A 554 -5.92 8.73 -24.50
N ARG A 555 -6.60 9.27 -25.51
CA ARG A 555 -7.48 10.43 -25.38
C ARG A 555 -8.77 10.12 -24.64
N TYR A 556 -9.29 8.90 -24.76
CA TYR A 556 -10.41 8.44 -23.94
C TYR A 556 -10.03 8.50 -22.45
N LEU A 557 -8.88 7.93 -22.08
CA LEU A 557 -8.43 7.84 -20.68
C LEU A 557 -8.03 9.18 -20.05
N LYS A 558 -7.84 10.21 -20.89
CA LYS A 558 -7.56 11.60 -20.49
C LYS A 558 -8.75 12.55 -20.61
N SER A 559 -9.91 12.05 -21.05
CA SER A 559 -11.13 12.84 -21.27
C SER A 559 -12.02 12.82 -20.02
N GLU A 560 -12.42 14.00 -19.54
CA GLU A 560 -13.34 14.13 -18.39
C GLU A 560 -14.65 13.39 -18.61
N ASN A 561 -15.23 13.54 -19.80
CA ASN A 561 -16.52 12.93 -20.17
C ASN A 561 -16.42 11.41 -20.29
N CYS A 562 -15.40 10.91 -21.00
CA CYS A 562 -15.23 9.46 -21.20
C CYS A 562 -14.89 8.75 -19.89
N MET A 563 -14.05 9.37 -19.05
CA MET A 563 -13.74 8.81 -17.75
C MET A 563 -14.90 8.91 -16.77
N PHE A 564 -15.73 9.95 -16.85
CA PHE A 564 -17.00 10.02 -16.13
C PHE A 564 -17.91 8.84 -16.52
N GLU A 565 -18.10 8.58 -17.82
CA GLU A 565 -18.87 7.42 -18.29
C GLU A 565 -18.28 6.10 -17.77
N LEU A 566 -16.96 5.90 -17.89
CA LEU A 566 -16.30 4.68 -17.45
C LEU A 566 -16.46 4.43 -15.94
N VAL A 567 -16.32 5.48 -15.13
CA VAL A 567 -16.54 5.45 -13.69
C VAL A 567 -18.01 5.18 -13.36
N GLU A 568 -18.97 5.78 -14.07
CA GLU A 568 -20.40 5.51 -13.88
C GLU A 568 -20.76 4.05 -14.20
N ILE A 569 -20.19 3.46 -15.26
CA ILE A 569 -20.40 2.03 -15.56
C ILE A 569 -19.90 1.19 -14.39
N ALA A 570 -18.71 1.49 -13.86
CA ALA A 570 -18.13 0.77 -12.74
C ALA A 570 -18.95 0.90 -11.45
N ARG A 571 -19.50 2.10 -11.21
CA ARG A 571 -20.32 2.40 -10.02
C ARG A 571 -21.64 1.61 -9.99
N ASN A 572 -22.16 1.23 -11.16
CA ASN A 572 -23.44 0.53 -11.27
C ASN A 572 -23.31 -1.02 -11.25
N GLY A 573 -22.17 -1.55 -10.79
CA GLY A 573 -21.96 -2.99 -10.59
C GLY A 573 -21.82 -3.79 -11.89
N ASP A 574 -21.33 -5.03 -11.78
CA ASP A 574 -21.13 -5.95 -12.92
C ASP A 574 -20.29 -5.36 -14.07
N PHE A 575 -19.36 -4.44 -13.79
CA PHE A 575 -18.53 -3.74 -14.77
C PHE A 575 -17.96 -4.69 -15.83
N TYR A 576 -17.30 -5.77 -15.39
CA TYR A 576 -16.68 -6.78 -16.27
C TYR A 576 -17.69 -7.42 -17.23
N LYS A 577 -18.94 -7.64 -16.80
CA LYS A 577 -19.97 -8.30 -17.62
C LYS A 577 -20.71 -7.34 -18.56
N ARG A 578 -20.60 -6.04 -18.32
CA ARG A 578 -21.38 -5.01 -19.01
C ARG A 578 -20.56 -4.22 -20.01
N ILE A 579 -19.24 -4.14 -19.81
CA ILE A 579 -18.34 -3.44 -20.72
C ILE A 579 -17.80 -4.38 -21.79
N PHE A 580 -17.85 -3.93 -23.05
CA PHE A 580 -17.30 -4.61 -24.22
C PHE A 580 -16.25 -3.70 -24.83
N PRO A 581 -14.99 -3.75 -24.36
CA PRO A 581 -13.99 -2.79 -24.77
C PRO A 581 -13.35 -3.12 -26.12
N ILE A 582 -13.00 -2.07 -26.87
CA ILE A 582 -12.05 -2.08 -27.98
C ILE A 582 -10.89 -1.19 -27.56
N ILE A 583 -9.74 -1.80 -27.33
CA ILE A 583 -8.53 -1.08 -26.95
C ILE A 583 -7.81 -0.66 -28.22
N LEU A 584 -7.72 0.65 -28.46
CA LEU A 584 -7.01 1.22 -29.60
C LEU A 584 -5.49 1.15 -29.35
N PRO A 585 -4.65 1.05 -30.40
CA PRO A 585 -3.20 0.89 -30.24
C PRO A 585 -2.50 2.01 -29.47
N ASP A 586 -3.11 3.20 -29.41
CA ASP A 586 -2.59 4.34 -28.67
C ASP A 586 -2.93 4.29 -27.17
N ALA A 587 -3.85 3.42 -26.73
CA ALA A 587 -4.15 3.23 -25.31
C ALA A 587 -3.00 2.48 -24.61
N ARG A 588 -2.19 3.22 -23.86
CA ARG A 588 -0.97 2.71 -23.20
C ARG A 588 -1.26 2.02 -21.87
N ILE A 589 -2.16 1.03 -21.90
CA ILE A 589 -2.63 0.33 -20.69
C ILE A 589 -1.95 -1.02 -20.42
N TYR A 590 -1.19 -1.57 -21.37
CA TYR A 590 -0.60 -2.91 -21.19
C TYR A 590 0.66 -2.93 -20.32
N LYS A 591 1.45 -1.84 -20.34
CA LYS A 591 2.66 -1.70 -19.52
C LYS A 591 2.39 -0.87 -18.28
N ASP A 592 2.77 -1.38 -17.11
CA ASP A 592 2.46 -0.71 -15.84
C ASP A 592 3.16 0.65 -15.70
N PHE A 593 4.39 0.80 -16.23
CA PHE A 593 5.08 2.08 -16.27
C PHE A 593 4.31 3.14 -17.07
N GLU A 594 3.68 2.76 -18.19
CA GLU A 594 2.91 3.68 -19.01
C GLU A 594 1.55 4.03 -18.37
N ARG A 595 0.95 3.11 -17.59
CA ARG A 595 -0.27 3.38 -16.82
C ARG A 595 -0.09 4.44 -15.72
N ILE A 596 1.10 4.53 -15.15
CA ILE A 596 1.44 5.58 -14.17
C ILE A 596 1.26 6.99 -14.78
N ASP A 597 1.48 7.15 -16.10
CA ASP A 597 1.25 8.42 -16.78
C ASP A 597 -0.21 8.89 -16.65
N TYR A 598 -1.18 7.97 -16.67
CA TYR A 598 -2.59 8.34 -16.50
C TYR A 598 -2.92 8.74 -15.07
N LEU A 599 -2.33 8.06 -14.08
CA LEU A 599 -2.47 8.45 -12.67
C LEU A 599 -1.92 9.85 -12.43
N LYS A 600 -0.70 10.09 -12.92
CA LYS A 600 -0.03 11.39 -12.83
C LYS A 600 -0.81 12.47 -13.58
N TYR A 601 -1.34 12.17 -14.76
CA TYR A 601 -2.16 13.11 -15.54
C TYR A 601 -3.35 13.62 -14.73
N TRP A 602 -4.13 12.74 -14.09
CA TRP A 602 -5.30 13.16 -13.31
C TRP A 602 -4.92 13.85 -11.98
N GLU A 603 -3.79 13.48 -11.38
CA GLU A 603 -3.21 14.22 -10.25
C GLU A 603 -2.83 15.66 -10.64
N ASP A 604 -2.16 15.82 -11.79
CA ASP A 604 -1.74 17.11 -12.31
C ASP A 604 -2.94 17.98 -12.72
N GLU A 605 -3.95 17.42 -13.40
CA GLU A 605 -5.17 18.14 -13.76
C GLU A 605 -5.95 18.62 -12.53
N LYS A 606 -6.04 17.77 -11.50
CA LYS A 606 -6.61 18.16 -10.20
C LYS A 606 -5.80 19.29 -9.56
N ALA A 607 -4.48 19.17 -9.50
CA ALA A 607 -3.62 20.19 -8.91
C ALA A 607 -3.73 21.52 -9.65
N LYS A 608 -3.80 21.52 -10.98
CA LYS A 608 -4.02 22.71 -11.81
C LYS A 608 -5.37 23.36 -11.49
N LEU A 609 -6.44 22.58 -11.39
CA LEU A 609 -7.78 23.07 -11.06
C LEU A 609 -7.82 23.67 -9.65
N GLN A 610 -7.19 23.01 -8.67
CA GLN A 610 -7.11 23.48 -7.28
C GLN A 610 -6.22 24.72 -7.11
N ALA A 611 -5.14 24.84 -7.88
CA ALA A 611 -4.25 26.00 -7.84
C ALA A 611 -4.93 27.26 -8.40
N LYS A 612 -5.66 27.13 -9.52
CA LYS A 612 -6.56 28.19 -10.02
C LYS A 612 -7.70 28.46 -9.01
N TYR A 613 -8.10 27.40 -8.32
CA TYR A 613 -9.01 27.33 -7.18
C TYR A 613 -8.74 28.43 -6.14
N LYS A 614 -7.59 28.30 -5.47
CA LYS A 614 -7.16 29.10 -4.32
C LYS A 614 -7.16 30.63 -4.51
N GLN A 615 -7.35 31.12 -5.74
CA GLN A 615 -7.45 32.54 -6.06
C GLN A 615 -8.88 33.12 -5.88
N ILE A 616 -9.90 32.30 -5.57
CA ILE A 616 -11.31 32.71 -5.39
C ILE A 616 -11.91 32.05 -4.12
N ASP A 617 -12.82 32.74 -3.42
CA ASP A 617 -13.51 32.25 -2.20
C ASP A 617 -14.46 31.05 -2.47
N LEU A 618 -14.14 29.90 -1.87
CA LEU A 618 -14.69 28.56 -2.06
C LEU A 618 -16.14 28.34 -1.61
N ALA A 619 -16.70 29.18 -0.75
CA ALA A 619 -18.00 28.91 -0.15
C ALA A 619 -19.20 29.16 -1.08
N LYS A 620 -19.00 29.59 -2.34
CA LYS A 620 -20.07 30.09 -3.22
C LYS A 620 -20.22 29.40 -4.57
N THR A 621 -19.38 28.43 -4.93
CA THR A 621 -19.38 27.81 -6.28
C THR A 621 -19.40 26.28 -6.25
N ASN A 622 -20.61 25.72 -6.15
CA ASN A 622 -20.86 24.28 -6.08
C ASN A 622 -20.38 23.50 -7.32
N SER A 623 -20.55 24.03 -8.54
CA SER A 623 -20.24 23.32 -9.79
C SER A 623 -18.75 23.03 -10.01
N ILE A 624 -17.85 23.85 -9.47
CA ILE A 624 -16.40 23.64 -9.62
C ILE A 624 -15.88 22.64 -8.58
N LEU A 625 -16.48 22.63 -7.38
CA LEU A 625 -16.21 21.60 -6.38
C LEU A 625 -16.63 20.21 -6.90
N GLU A 626 -17.70 20.13 -7.68
CA GLU A 626 -18.12 18.90 -8.37
C GLU A 626 -17.05 18.37 -9.34
N THR A 627 -16.39 19.24 -10.14
CA THR A 627 -15.31 18.82 -11.04
C THR A 627 -14.07 18.36 -10.29
N VAL A 628 -13.71 19.01 -9.17
CA VAL A 628 -12.59 18.56 -8.32
C VAL A 628 -12.86 17.17 -7.75
N ASN A 629 -14.08 16.94 -7.25
CA ASN A 629 -14.49 15.62 -6.73
C ASN A 629 -14.50 14.56 -7.83
N LEU A 630 -14.92 14.92 -9.05
CA LEU A 630 -14.86 14.02 -10.20
C LEU A 630 -13.42 13.63 -10.53
N TYR A 631 -12.47 14.57 -10.53
CA TYR A 631 -11.06 14.23 -10.82
C TYR A 631 -10.46 13.34 -9.72
N ASP A 632 -10.86 13.57 -8.46
CA ASP A 632 -10.51 12.68 -7.36
C ASP A 632 -11.04 11.26 -7.56
N GLU A 633 -12.28 11.14 -8.01
CA GLU A 633 -12.90 9.85 -8.27
C GLU A 633 -12.30 9.15 -9.48
N ILE A 634 -12.04 9.87 -10.58
CA ILE A 634 -11.36 9.33 -11.76
C ILE A 634 -9.98 8.83 -11.36
N ARG A 635 -9.19 9.65 -10.67
CA ARG A 635 -7.86 9.25 -10.19
C ARG A 635 -7.96 8.02 -9.28
N GLY A 636 -8.92 7.98 -8.37
CA GLY A 636 -9.12 6.86 -7.45
C GLY A 636 -9.50 5.53 -8.13
N ASN A 637 -10.11 5.59 -9.32
CA ASN A 637 -10.59 4.41 -10.03
C ASN A 637 -9.75 4.02 -11.25
N ILE A 638 -9.01 4.95 -11.87
CA ILE A 638 -8.35 4.73 -13.16
C ILE A 638 -7.34 3.58 -13.13
N ASP A 639 -6.66 3.36 -12.00
CA ASP A 639 -5.76 2.21 -11.84
C ASP A 639 -6.53 0.89 -11.97
N ASN A 640 -7.55 0.70 -11.13
CA ASN A 640 -8.37 -0.51 -11.15
C ASN A 640 -9.07 -0.73 -12.49
N LEU A 641 -9.63 0.34 -13.08
CA LEU A 641 -10.33 0.25 -14.36
C LEU A 641 -9.39 -0.12 -15.51
N THR A 642 -8.21 0.50 -15.58
CA THR A 642 -7.22 0.15 -16.61
C THR A 642 -6.63 -1.25 -16.39
N ASN A 643 -6.53 -1.71 -15.14
CA ASN A 643 -6.14 -3.09 -14.84
C ASN A 643 -7.15 -4.10 -15.40
N ILE A 644 -8.43 -3.89 -15.10
CA ILE A 644 -9.51 -4.75 -15.60
C ILE A 644 -9.53 -4.77 -17.13
N LEU A 645 -9.39 -3.60 -17.77
CA LEU A 645 -9.39 -3.46 -19.23
C LEU A 645 -8.18 -4.16 -19.88
N LYS A 646 -7.00 -4.10 -19.25
CA LYS A 646 -5.78 -4.80 -19.69
C LYS A 646 -5.95 -6.32 -19.65
N ASP A 647 -6.65 -6.83 -18.63
CA ASP A 647 -6.82 -8.27 -18.39
C ASP A 647 -7.95 -8.89 -19.25
N MET A 648 -8.72 -8.07 -19.97
CA MET A 648 -9.75 -8.55 -20.89
C MET A 648 -9.16 -9.04 -22.21
N ASN A 649 -9.56 -10.23 -22.64
CA ASN A 649 -9.21 -10.78 -23.95
C ASN A 649 -9.95 -10.00 -25.06
N THR A 650 -9.31 -8.94 -25.53
CA THR A 650 -9.80 -8.10 -26.63
C THR A 650 -9.12 -8.52 -27.92
N LEU A 651 -9.90 -8.68 -29.01
CA LEU A 651 -9.30 -8.96 -30.31
C LEU A 651 -8.54 -7.72 -30.77
N ASN A 652 -7.45 -7.94 -31.50
CA ASN A 652 -6.79 -6.86 -32.21
C ASN A 652 -7.79 -6.17 -33.14
N ILE A 653 -7.72 -4.84 -33.22
CA ILE A 653 -8.56 -4.00 -34.09
C ILE A 653 -8.63 -4.48 -35.54
N ASP A 654 -7.54 -4.99 -36.10
CA ASP A 654 -7.50 -5.50 -37.47
C ASP A 654 -8.34 -6.78 -37.61
N LEU A 655 -8.33 -7.64 -36.58
CA LEU A 655 -9.17 -8.84 -36.53
C LEU A 655 -10.65 -8.50 -36.32
N HIS A 656 -10.94 -7.47 -35.51
CA HIS A 656 -12.29 -6.93 -35.38
C HIS A 656 -12.83 -6.44 -36.73
N ARG A 657 -12.05 -5.69 -37.51
CA ARG A 657 -12.48 -5.20 -38.83
C ARG A 657 -12.62 -6.32 -39.86
N GLN A 658 -11.67 -7.26 -39.92
CA GLN A 658 -11.71 -8.38 -40.86
C GLN A 658 -12.91 -9.31 -40.66
N SER A 659 -13.39 -9.44 -39.42
CA SER A 659 -14.54 -10.26 -39.06
C SER A 659 -15.85 -9.47 -38.96
N GLU A 660 -15.87 -8.20 -39.38
CA GLU A 660 -17.03 -7.29 -39.23
C GLU A 660 -17.60 -7.28 -37.80
N PHE A 661 -16.71 -7.30 -36.80
CA PHE A 661 -17.02 -7.31 -35.37
C PHE A 661 -17.84 -8.52 -34.88
N ALA A 662 -17.90 -9.62 -35.64
CA ALA A 662 -18.75 -10.77 -35.36
C ALA A 662 -18.63 -11.29 -33.91
N ALA A 663 -17.42 -11.48 -33.41
CA ALA A 663 -17.19 -11.99 -32.04
C ALA A 663 -17.70 -11.04 -30.94
N MET A 664 -17.61 -9.72 -31.18
CA MET A 664 -18.13 -8.73 -30.24
C MET A 664 -19.67 -8.71 -30.27
N ILE A 665 -20.26 -8.79 -31.46
CA ILE A 665 -21.71 -8.83 -31.61
C ILE A 665 -22.27 -10.08 -30.94
N GLU A 666 -21.67 -11.26 -31.17
CA GLU A 666 -22.08 -12.52 -30.52
C GLU A 666 -22.00 -12.44 -28.99
N ALA A 667 -20.94 -11.81 -28.45
CA ALA A 667 -20.79 -11.62 -27.01
C ALA A 667 -21.88 -10.69 -26.44
N VAL A 668 -22.23 -9.62 -27.15
CA VAL A 668 -23.35 -8.74 -26.78
C VAL A 668 -24.68 -9.49 -26.87
N GLU A 669 -24.97 -10.20 -27.96
CA GLU A 669 -26.19 -11.00 -28.13
C GLU A 669 -26.39 -12.04 -27.04
N THR A 670 -25.31 -12.77 -26.70
CA THR A 670 -25.30 -13.74 -25.60
C THR A 670 -25.70 -13.06 -24.29
N LYS A 671 -25.10 -11.89 -24.00
CA LYS A 671 -25.41 -11.13 -22.80
C LYS A 671 -26.86 -10.64 -22.77
N LEU A 672 -27.41 -10.22 -23.92
CA LEU A 672 -28.81 -9.83 -24.04
C LEU A 672 -29.77 -11.01 -23.83
N ALA A 673 -29.40 -12.22 -24.28
CA ALA A 673 -30.20 -13.43 -24.15
C ALA A 673 -30.23 -14.02 -22.72
N GLU A 674 -29.10 -14.00 -22.00
CA GLU A 674 -29.00 -14.46 -20.60
C GLU A 674 -29.97 -13.75 -19.65
N ASP A 675 -30.19 -12.45 -19.87
CA ASP A 675 -31.09 -11.64 -19.05
C ASP A 675 -32.58 -11.86 -19.42
N GLY A 676 -32.88 -12.35 -20.63
CA GLY A 676 -34.22 -12.70 -21.07
C GLY A 676 -34.79 -13.96 -20.42
N GLN A 677 -33.95 -14.97 -20.16
CA GLN A 677 -34.36 -16.23 -19.50
C GLN A 677 -34.61 -16.08 -17.98
N LYS A 678 -34.04 -15.05 -17.33
CA LYS A 678 -34.30 -14.78 -15.90
C LYS A 678 -35.70 -14.19 -15.65
N LEU A 679 -36.32 -13.56 -16.65
CA LEU A 679 -37.67 -12.97 -16.56
C LEU A 679 -38.80 -13.99 -16.82
N SER A 680 -38.54 -15.12 -17.47
CA SER A 680 -39.57 -16.15 -17.76
C SER A 680 -39.77 -17.18 -16.62
N ASN A 681 -38.88 -17.22 -15.63
CA ASN A 681 -38.96 -18.15 -14.48
C ASN A 681 -39.66 -17.56 -13.24
N GLN A 682 -40.29 -16.39 -13.34
CA GLN A 682 -41.20 -15.88 -12.32
C GLN A 682 -42.65 -16.00 -12.81
N SER A 683 -43.32 -17.10 -12.46
CA SER A 683 -44.78 -17.25 -12.62
C SER A 683 -45.52 -16.21 -11.77
N PRO A 684 -46.69 -15.72 -12.21
CA PRO A 684 -47.35 -14.57 -11.60
C PRO A 684 -48.04 -14.95 -10.29
N VAL A 685 -47.64 -14.29 -9.21
CA VAL A 685 -48.37 -14.31 -7.93
C VAL A 685 -49.69 -13.57 -8.13
N LYS A 686 -50.81 -14.31 -8.01
CA LYS A 686 -52.17 -13.79 -7.98
C LYS A 686 -52.31 -12.75 -6.86
N SER A 687 -52.76 -11.56 -7.23
CA SER A 687 -53.21 -10.52 -6.29
C SER A 687 -54.56 -10.93 -5.67
N GLU A 688 -54.56 -11.40 -4.43
CA GLU A 688 -55.76 -11.41 -3.60
C GLU A 688 -55.80 -10.13 -2.75
N SER A 689 -56.53 -9.12 -3.22
CA SER A 689 -56.95 -7.97 -2.42
C SER A 689 -58.26 -8.31 -1.69
N LYS A 690 -58.19 -8.57 -0.39
CA LYS A 690 -59.35 -8.55 0.51
C LYS A 690 -59.16 -7.44 1.56
N TYR A 691 -59.73 -6.27 1.31
CA TYR A 691 -60.31 -5.44 2.37
C TYR A 691 -61.62 -4.84 1.88
N THR A 692 -62.66 -5.19 2.63
CA THR A 692 -64.09 -4.95 2.40
C THR A 692 -64.46 -3.50 2.69
N ILE A 693 -65.17 -2.85 1.76
CA ILE A 693 -66.03 -1.68 2.04
C ILE A 693 -67.48 -2.14 1.91
N HIS A 694 -68.29 -1.89 2.93
CA HIS A 694 -69.72 -2.11 2.93
C HIS A 694 -70.44 -1.19 1.93
N ALA A 695 -71.24 -1.77 1.03
CA ALA A 695 -72.48 -1.14 0.56
C ALA A 695 -73.48 -2.17 0.01
N LYS A 696 -74.72 -1.96 0.44
CA LYS A 696 -75.99 -2.68 0.25
C LYS A 696 -76.38 -3.09 -1.19
N ASN A 697 -77.17 -4.18 -1.22
CA ASN A 697 -78.31 -4.50 -2.08
C ASN A 697 -78.09 -4.62 -3.60
N VAL A 698 -78.37 -5.80 -4.16
CA VAL A 698 -79.54 -6.09 -5.04
C VAL A 698 -79.54 -7.60 -5.38
N GLN A 699 -80.73 -8.20 -5.33
CA GLN A 699 -81.06 -9.59 -5.71
C GLN A 699 -80.84 -9.86 -7.21
N ILE A 700 -80.74 -11.15 -7.58
CA ILE A 700 -81.25 -11.86 -8.78
C ILE A 700 -80.38 -13.15 -8.91
N ILE A 701 -80.86 -14.32 -8.46
CA ILE A 701 -81.72 -15.32 -9.14
C ILE A 701 -80.96 -16.16 -10.20
N GLU A 702 -80.92 -17.46 -9.88
CA GLU A 702 -80.98 -18.66 -10.75
C GLU A 702 -79.73 -19.41 -11.30
N LYS A 703 -79.77 -20.72 -10.97
CA LYS A 703 -79.56 -21.94 -11.80
C LYS A 703 -78.21 -22.09 -12.51
N GLY A 704 -77.60 -23.27 -12.55
CA GLY A 704 -78.03 -24.62 -12.21
C GLY A 704 -77.05 -25.60 -12.84
N ASP A 705 -77.06 -26.81 -12.28
CA ASP A 705 -76.71 -28.11 -12.88
C ASP A 705 -75.31 -28.38 -13.46
N GLY A 706 -74.80 -29.56 -13.10
CA GLY A 706 -73.77 -30.24 -13.87
C GLY A 706 -72.84 -31.12 -13.05
N GLN A 707 -73.38 -32.17 -12.43
CA GLN A 707 -72.60 -33.37 -12.06
C GLN A 707 -71.89 -33.94 -13.29
N ILE A 708 -70.72 -34.56 -13.10
CA ILE A 708 -70.42 -35.95 -13.50
C ILE A 708 -69.18 -36.42 -12.74
N GLN A 709 -69.35 -37.57 -12.08
CA GLN A 709 -68.35 -38.43 -11.45
C GLN A 709 -67.48 -39.12 -12.52
N ASP A 710 -66.23 -39.49 -12.19
CA ASP A 710 -65.80 -40.89 -12.01
C ASP A 710 -64.27 -40.95 -11.76
N SER A 711 -63.85 -41.48 -10.61
CA SER A 711 -63.36 -42.86 -10.35
C SER A 711 -61.85 -43.03 -10.67
N SER A 712 -61.01 -43.10 -9.65
CA SER A 712 -60.53 -44.31 -8.96
C SER A 712 -59.34 -44.98 -9.67
N SER A 713 -58.14 -44.79 -9.14
CA SER A 713 -57.10 -45.81 -8.85
C SER A 713 -55.98 -45.17 -8.04
#